data_AF-A0A2N1UU36-F1
#
_entry.id   AF-A0A2N1UU36-F1
#
_cell.length_a   1.000
_cell.length_b   1.000
_cell.length_c   1.000
_cell.angle_alpha   90.00
_cell.angle_beta   90.00
_cell.angle_gamma   90.00
#
_symmetry.space_group_name_H-M   'P 1'
#
loop_
_entity.id
_entity.type
_entity.pdbx_description
1 polymer ?
#
loop_
_entity_poly.entity_id
_entity_poly.type
_entity_poly.pdbx_seq_one_letter_code
_entity_poly.pdbx_strand_id
1 'polypeptide(L)'
;MSNFKVGSHDTGWLDASNPIKADKNALASGLSVDQAIAKAKQTEGAEIVVVKSDGKASVHALSVEDSFWDEGKKVLISELDRDPAKKQDLGKTPLAIDDNIANAFSGQGAFLVDAKNQTTYLGDDVDQTNAGTKLKDADAFLSNPTREKVDAAYAIARDAGNERHVDKTVARNALDQLQRNYRQSDGPAQDVALLKPGEARSKVEGLIGELKTVAGQESQRVAELRTQLSERTDKWQADLKDPTQKLNSAVNAWNQANERETQAVSKGWYNLREARMPNVHQLENSLEQAKGHASRSRQQLDGAIQGRINAEGRVNDLERLPREADGHLEQASRLKSENRGMHMQIKTYVGLTLSQVESERRGVERSLQRSEGDLSDERNKPNRPTGGGGSHTTDPFAGGGSISKPNHTTDPFAGGGSKPNHTTDPFAGGNNSSPPPGGWRDEGRVNDLDRQVSRLRRDRDELRSRENSLESVNSRLMFTQDIDQLSMMFYNLDPIDRVALNAYKERHDGNKRAISQQERAASDKRSRYNNEIGSARNNLAHATVNEDSARSAFTQAEGRVGNLSGQLQDLNANARPDSHAAVKPAATTYQKAVEHKEATVGGDAPLTVTRDKARAKVDGINREYQGDKQDLESNIANVQQSLHSEAQQKISTVRNQVAR
;
A
#
# COMPACT_ATOMS: atom_id res chain seq x y z
N MET A 1 23.74 4.13 12.10
CA MET A 1 23.61 5.52 12.56
C MET A 1 23.41 5.51 14.07
N SER A 2 24.35 6.08 14.80
CA SER A 2 24.32 6.23 16.25
C SER A 2 25.39 7.25 16.60
N ASN A 3 25.00 8.53 16.58
CA ASN A 3 25.95 9.64 16.70
C ASN A 3 26.49 9.71 18.14
N PHE A 4 27.65 9.10 18.37
CA PHE A 4 28.48 9.50 19.51
C PHE A 4 28.90 10.95 19.28
N LYS A 5 28.52 11.83 20.22
CA LYS A 5 29.10 13.17 20.31
C LYS A 5 30.57 12.99 20.69
N VAL A 6 31.48 13.39 19.80
CA VAL A 6 32.86 13.68 20.21
C VAL A 6 32.79 14.74 21.31
N GLY A 7 33.50 14.51 22.42
CA GLY A 7 33.57 15.50 23.49
C GLY A 7 34.25 16.77 23.01
N SER A 8 33.89 17.93 23.58
CA SER A 8 34.70 19.14 23.41
C SER A 8 35.96 19.00 24.27
N HIS A 9 37.01 18.38 23.72
CA HIS A 9 38.33 18.31 24.36
C HIS A 9 38.94 19.71 24.35
N ASP A 10 38.97 20.38 25.51
CA ASP A 10 39.37 21.77 25.62
C ASP A 10 40.89 21.91 25.87
N THR A 11 41.51 22.82 25.12
CA THR A 11 42.80 23.52 25.31
C THR A 11 44.10 22.79 25.65
N GLY A 12 44.13 21.51 26.05
CA GLY A 12 45.39 20.76 26.25
C GLY A 12 46.26 20.64 24.98
N TRP A 13 45.64 20.81 23.81
CA TRP A 13 46.25 20.74 22.48
C TRP A 13 47.04 21.98 22.05
N LEU A 14 46.86 23.11 22.71
CA LEU A 14 47.58 24.36 22.42
C LEU A 14 48.41 24.82 23.62
N ASP A 15 48.71 23.91 24.54
CA ASP A 15 49.57 24.21 25.68
C ASP A 15 51.03 24.36 25.24
N ALA A 16 51.44 25.62 25.08
CA ALA A 16 52.82 26.00 24.84
C ALA A 16 53.79 25.44 25.90
N SER A 17 53.32 25.19 27.13
CA SER A 17 54.08 24.69 28.28
C SER A 17 53.97 23.18 28.56
N ASN A 18 53.35 22.36 27.69
CA ASN A 18 53.54 20.91 27.78
C ASN A 18 55.03 20.57 27.45
N PRO A 19 55.78 19.93 28.37
CA PRO A 19 57.23 19.74 28.24
C PRO A 19 57.66 18.62 27.29
N ILE A 20 56.74 17.88 26.66
CA ILE A 20 57.09 16.86 25.65
C ILE A 20 56.09 16.80 24.48
N LYS A 21 56.62 16.94 23.25
CA LYS A 21 55.87 17.15 22.01
C LYS A 21 56.45 16.35 20.85
N ALA A 22 55.63 15.58 20.13
CA ALA A 22 56.05 14.91 18.89
C ALA A 22 55.98 15.86 17.67
N ASP A 23 56.98 15.84 16.79
CA ASP A 23 56.91 16.58 15.52
C ASP A 23 55.89 15.92 14.58
N LYS A 24 54.92 16.73 14.15
CA LYS A 24 53.92 16.40 13.11
C LYS A 24 54.54 15.86 11.82
N ASN A 25 55.77 16.28 11.50
CA ASN A 25 56.52 15.81 10.35
C ASN A 25 57.33 14.55 10.71
N ALA A 26 57.18 13.49 9.91
CA ALA A 26 58.00 12.30 10.06
C ALA A 26 59.43 12.54 9.55
N LEU A 27 60.45 12.19 10.35
CA LEU A 27 61.86 12.13 9.94
C LEU A 27 62.08 11.12 8.80
N ALA A 28 61.32 10.03 8.82
CA ALA A 28 61.29 9.00 7.78
C ALA A 28 59.93 8.28 7.77
N SER A 29 59.48 7.77 6.62
CA SER A 29 58.22 7.02 6.53
C SER A 29 58.26 5.93 5.45
N GLY A 30 57.43 4.90 5.61
CA GLY A 30 57.33 3.79 4.65
C GLY A 30 58.43 2.73 4.77
N LEU A 31 59.22 2.77 5.84
CA LEU A 31 60.27 1.80 6.16
C LEU A 31 59.69 0.50 6.75
N SER A 32 60.46 -0.59 6.80
CA SER A 32 60.11 -1.70 7.69
C SER A 32 60.31 -1.32 9.16
N VAL A 33 59.67 -2.04 10.09
CA VAL A 33 59.74 -1.73 11.53
C VAL A 33 61.18 -1.72 12.05
N ASP A 34 61.99 -2.74 11.71
CA ASP A 34 63.41 -2.81 12.12
C ASP A 34 64.26 -1.68 11.49
N GLN A 35 63.96 -1.26 10.25
CA GLN A 35 64.63 -0.12 9.62
C GLN A 35 64.26 1.20 10.28
N ALA A 36 63.00 1.38 10.66
CA ALA A 36 62.52 2.59 11.34
C ALA A 36 63.08 2.68 12.78
N ILE A 37 63.11 1.57 13.51
CA ILE A 37 63.81 1.44 14.80
C ILE A 37 65.30 1.77 14.66
N ALA A 38 65.98 1.20 13.66
CA ALA A 38 67.39 1.49 13.41
C ALA A 38 67.63 2.93 12.95
N LYS A 39 66.61 3.60 12.39
CA LYS A 39 66.69 5.00 11.95
C LYS A 39 66.43 6.00 13.07
N ALA A 40 65.53 5.67 14.01
CA ALA A 40 65.33 6.42 15.25
C ALA A 40 66.65 6.53 16.03
N LYS A 41 67.31 5.39 16.31
CA LYS A 41 68.60 5.28 17.03
C LYS A 41 69.82 5.93 16.35
N GLN A 42 69.62 6.76 15.32
CA GLN A 42 70.66 7.57 14.66
C GLN A 42 70.51 9.07 14.94
N THR A 43 69.32 9.52 15.33
CA THR A 43 69.15 10.77 16.08
C THR A 43 69.31 10.46 17.58
N GLU A 44 69.09 11.45 18.45
CA GLU A 44 69.62 11.44 19.82
C GLU A 44 68.88 10.50 20.80
N GLY A 45 67.97 9.65 20.29
CA GLY A 45 67.23 8.66 21.07
C GLY A 45 65.93 9.21 21.66
N ALA A 46 65.41 10.30 21.12
CA ALA A 46 64.13 10.88 21.52
C ALA A 46 63.15 10.77 20.34
N GLU A 47 62.82 9.55 19.92
CA GLU A 47 61.95 9.32 18.76
C GLU A 47 60.88 8.26 19.03
N ILE A 48 59.77 8.38 18.32
CA ILE A 48 58.70 7.39 18.31
C ILE A 48 58.48 6.83 16.91
N VAL A 49 58.36 5.50 16.83
CA VAL A 49 58.26 4.72 15.60
C VAL A 49 56.86 4.13 15.51
N VAL A 50 55.97 4.82 14.81
CA VAL A 50 54.56 4.44 14.63
C VAL A 50 54.48 3.31 13.59
N VAL A 51 53.81 2.21 13.92
CA VAL A 51 53.60 1.07 13.00
C VAL A 51 52.19 1.16 12.40
N LYS A 52 52.10 0.99 11.08
CA LYS A 52 50.86 1.14 10.30
C LYS A 52 50.26 -0.19 9.90
N SER A 53 48.99 -0.18 9.51
CA SER A 53 48.17 -1.36 9.18
C SER A 53 48.67 -2.21 8.01
N ASP A 54 49.58 -1.68 7.19
CA ASP A 54 50.27 -2.40 6.10
C ASP A 54 51.59 -3.06 6.54
N GLY A 55 51.99 -2.90 7.81
CA GLY A 55 53.25 -3.41 8.38
C GLY A 55 54.44 -2.46 8.24
N LYS A 56 54.26 -1.26 7.65
CA LYS A 56 55.33 -0.26 7.52
C LYS A 56 55.32 0.73 8.68
N ALA A 57 56.43 1.42 8.87
CA ALA A 57 56.63 2.34 9.98
C ALA A 57 57.03 3.76 9.53
N SER A 58 56.79 4.73 10.43
CA SER A 58 57.30 6.10 10.32
C SER A 58 57.90 6.57 11.64
N VAL A 59 59.02 7.31 11.54
CA VAL A 59 59.81 7.81 12.67
C VAL A 59 59.50 9.29 12.87
N HIS A 60 59.19 9.70 14.09
CA HIS A 60 58.92 11.08 14.47
C HIS A 60 59.83 11.50 15.61
N ALA A 61 60.38 12.72 15.55
CA ALA A 61 61.16 13.29 16.63
C ALA A 61 60.26 13.69 17.81
N LEU A 62 60.78 13.60 19.03
CA LEU A 62 60.19 14.16 20.24
C LEU A 62 61.03 15.36 20.67
N SER A 63 60.41 16.54 20.68
CA SER A 63 60.94 17.73 21.35
C SER A 63 60.59 17.64 22.83
N VAL A 64 61.58 17.88 23.70
CA VAL A 64 61.46 17.72 25.15
C VAL A 64 62.14 18.89 25.85
N GLU A 65 61.57 19.39 26.94
CA GLU A 65 62.25 20.38 27.80
C GLU A 65 63.37 19.72 28.62
N ASP A 66 64.50 20.42 28.78
CA ASP A 66 65.78 19.87 29.24
C ASP A 66 65.71 19.06 30.56
N SER A 67 64.85 19.44 31.52
CA SER A 67 64.75 18.75 32.82
C SER A 67 63.85 17.51 32.83
N PHE A 68 63.06 17.28 31.77
CA PHE A 68 61.99 16.28 31.77
C PHE A 68 62.47 14.84 32.08
N TRP A 69 63.57 14.43 31.45
CA TRP A 69 64.13 13.09 31.62
C TRP A 69 64.87 12.93 32.96
N ASP A 70 65.52 14.00 33.42
CA ASP A 70 66.24 14.04 34.71
C ASP A 70 65.28 14.00 35.91
N GLU A 71 64.07 14.54 35.76
CA GLU A 71 62.97 14.40 36.73
C GLU A 71 62.38 12.97 36.81
N GLY A 72 62.83 12.04 35.96
CA GLY A 72 62.41 10.63 35.97
C GLY A 72 60.94 10.39 35.58
N LYS A 73 60.28 11.42 35.02
CA LYS A 73 58.88 11.38 34.58
C LYS A 73 58.69 10.37 33.45
N LYS A 74 57.54 9.69 33.45
CA LYS A 74 57.16 8.79 32.36
C LYS A 74 56.24 9.47 31.37
N VAL A 75 56.56 9.31 30.09
CA VAL A 75 55.75 9.71 28.95
C VAL A 75 54.46 8.87 28.93
N LEU A 76 53.31 9.54 28.95
CA LEU A 76 52.00 8.89 28.86
C LEU A 76 51.38 9.17 27.49
N ILE A 77 51.02 8.13 26.74
CA ILE A 77 50.38 8.26 25.42
C ILE A 77 48.83 8.12 25.53
N SER A 78 48.34 7.59 26.67
CA SER A 78 47.00 6.99 26.79
C SER A 78 45.91 7.85 27.47
N GLU A 79 45.86 9.16 27.21
CA GLU A 79 44.79 10.05 27.75
C GLU A 79 44.04 10.91 26.69
N LEU A 80 43.86 10.38 25.48
CA LEU A 80 43.05 11.00 24.42
C LEU A 80 41.52 11.02 24.68
N ASP A 81 41.01 10.35 25.73
CA ASP A 81 39.56 10.22 26.01
C ASP A 81 39.19 10.27 27.51
N ARG A 82 39.80 11.18 28.29
CA ARG A 82 39.47 11.37 29.72
C ARG A 82 39.41 12.83 30.18
N ASP A 83 38.62 13.03 31.23
CA ASP A 83 38.37 14.31 31.89
C ASP A 83 39.60 14.75 32.73
N PRO A 84 40.30 15.83 32.36
CA PRO A 84 41.57 16.21 32.99
C PRO A 84 41.41 16.67 34.44
N ALA A 85 40.20 17.01 34.90
CA ALA A 85 39.95 17.37 36.29
C ALA A 85 40.02 16.17 37.26
N LYS A 86 40.06 14.92 36.75
CA LYS A 86 39.89 13.72 37.57
C LYS A 86 41.17 12.99 37.99
N LYS A 87 42.35 13.33 37.46
CA LYS A 87 43.67 12.91 37.97
C LYS A 87 44.80 13.69 37.29
N GLN A 88 45.46 14.59 38.03
CA GLN A 88 46.86 14.96 37.74
C GLN A 88 47.76 14.03 38.57
N ASP A 89 48.25 12.95 37.96
CA ASP A 89 49.23 12.06 38.59
C ASP A 89 50.65 12.64 38.40
N LEU A 90 51.11 13.39 39.41
CA LEU A 90 52.28 14.30 39.33
C LEU A 90 53.61 13.66 38.89
N GLY A 91 53.71 12.32 38.86
CA GLY A 91 54.88 11.57 38.38
C GLY A 91 54.85 11.15 36.91
N LYS A 92 53.78 11.43 36.16
CA LYS A 92 53.67 11.15 34.72
C LYS A 92 53.28 12.41 33.94
N THR A 93 53.50 12.43 32.62
CA THR A 93 53.14 13.58 31.79
C THR A 93 52.59 13.12 30.43
N PRO A 94 51.42 13.63 29.99
CA PRO A 94 50.84 13.26 28.71
C PRO A 94 51.63 13.84 27.53
N LEU A 95 51.96 12.99 26.57
CA LEU A 95 52.64 13.37 25.34
C LEU A 95 51.70 14.17 24.44
N ALA A 96 52.10 15.38 24.07
CA ALA A 96 51.42 16.12 23.01
C ALA A 96 51.82 15.54 21.64
N ILE A 97 50.83 15.04 20.90
CA ILE A 97 50.99 14.37 19.59
C ILE A 97 50.08 15.08 18.59
N ASP A 98 50.51 15.31 17.35
CA ASP A 98 49.66 15.88 16.30
C ASP A 98 48.51 14.93 15.88
N ASP A 99 47.34 15.48 15.53
CA ASP A 99 46.11 14.71 15.25
C ASP A 99 46.32 13.64 14.17
N ASN A 100 47.14 13.95 13.16
CA ASN A 100 47.41 13.05 12.05
C ASN A 100 48.29 11.87 12.48
N ILE A 101 49.09 12.03 13.55
CA ILE A 101 49.88 10.97 14.16
C ILE A 101 49.00 10.21 15.18
N ALA A 102 48.20 10.90 15.99
CA ALA A 102 47.26 10.28 16.93
C ALA A 102 46.27 9.32 16.23
N ASN A 103 45.72 9.72 15.08
CA ASN A 103 44.90 8.87 14.22
C ASN A 103 45.69 7.75 13.49
N ALA A 104 47.03 7.79 13.51
CA ALA A 104 47.90 6.71 13.05
C ALA A 104 48.33 5.76 14.19
N PHE A 105 48.32 6.21 15.45
CA PHE A 105 48.52 5.36 16.63
C PHE A 105 47.30 4.48 16.95
N SER A 106 46.08 4.99 16.73
CA SER A 106 44.84 4.46 17.31
C SER A 106 44.48 3.05 16.84
N GLY A 107 44.97 2.03 17.56
CA GLY A 107 44.62 0.61 17.38
C GLY A 107 45.79 -0.32 17.03
N GLN A 108 47.03 0.18 16.88
CA GLN A 108 48.15 -0.58 16.28
C GLN A 108 49.54 -0.37 16.88
N GLY A 109 49.68 0.50 17.89
CA GLY A 109 50.91 0.64 18.68
C GLY A 109 52.14 1.23 17.95
N ALA A 110 53.23 1.36 18.71
CA ALA A 110 54.46 1.99 18.27
C ALA A 110 55.66 1.52 19.09
N PHE A 111 56.88 1.74 18.60
CA PHE A 111 58.09 1.59 19.41
C PHE A 111 58.57 2.98 19.86
N LEU A 112 58.66 3.20 21.16
CA LEU A 112 59.44 4.30 21.72
C LEU A 112 60.92 3.90 21.69
N VAL A 113 61.77 4.81 21.26
CA VAL A 113 63.22 4.80 21.53
C VAL A 113 63.49 5.78 22.65
N ASP A 114 64.24 5.36 23.67
CA ASP A 114 64.69 6.23 24.77
C ASP A 114 66.11 6.78 24.52
N ALA A 115 66.51 7.81 25.26
CA ALA A 115 67.81 8.49 25.10
C ALA A 115 69.03 7.59 25.43
N LYS A 116 68.80 6.34 25.85
CA LYS A 116 69.80 5.29 26.05
C LYS A 116 69.76 4.25 24.92
N ASN A 117 69.05 4.58 23.83
CA ASN A 117 68.78 3.76 22.66
C ASN A 117 68.09 2.42 22.97
N GLN A 118 67.34 2.33 24.08
CA GLN A 118 66.47 1.19 24.38
C GLN A 118 65.17 1.34 23.60
N THR A 119 64.68 0.22 23.06
CA THR A 119 63.38 0.13 22.39
C THR A 119 62.37 -0.48 23.32
N THR A 120 61.15 0.05 23.33
CA THR A 120 60.00 -0.59 23.96
C THR A 120 58.79 -0.44 23.04
N TYR A 121 58.18 -1.55 22.63
CA TYR A 121 56.85 -1.52 22.02
C TYR A 121 55.79 -1.12 23.05
N LEU A 122 55.01 -0.12 22.67
CA LEU A 122 53.87 0.45 23.38
C LEU A 122 52.60 0.08 22.59
N GLY A 123 51.66 -0.63 23.22
CA GLY A 123 50.32 -0.82 22.69
C GLY A 123 49.41 0.38 22.98
N ASP A 124 48.13 0.26 22.63
CA ASP A 124 47.13 1.34 22.80
C ASP A 124 46.96 1.83 24.25
N ASP A 125 47.29 1.00 25.25
CA ASP A 125 47.44 1.41 26.64
C ASP A 125 48.80 0.96 27.22
N VAL A 126 49.65 1.94 27.52
CA VAL A 126 51.00 1.76 28.06
C VAL A 126 50.95 1.09 29.43
N ASP A 127 49.98 1.42 30.30
CA ASP A 127 49.89 0.84 31.65
C ASP A 127 49.36 -0.62 31.63
N GLN A 128 48.89 -1.12 30.48
CA GLN A 128 48.46 -2.52 30.27
C GLN A 128 49.36 -3.31 29.31
N THR A 129 50.39 -2.69 28.73
CA THR A 129 51.28 -3.33 27.73
C THR A 129 52.24 -4.33 28.39
N ASN A 130 51.86 -5.60 28.39
CA ASN A 130 52.67 -6.73 28.84
C ASN A 130 52.98 -7.69 27.67
N ALA A 131 53.88 -8.66 27.87
CA ALA A 131 54.30 -9.58 26.81
C ALA A 131 53.15 -10.38 26.14
N GLY A 132 52.08 -10.68 26.88
CA GLY A 132 50.87 -11.30 26.32
C GLY A 132 50.08 -10.35 25.41
N THR A 133 49.98 -9.07 25.79
CA THR A 133 49.40 -8.02 24.94
C THR A 133 50.20 -7.88 23.64
N LYS A 134 51.54 -7.73 23.75
CA LYS A 134 52.43 -7.60 22.58
C LYS A 134 52.27 -8.78 21.59
N LEU A 135 52.17 -10.02 22.08
CA LEU A 135 51.98 -11.18 21.20
C LEU A 135 50.60 -11.21 20.53
N LYS A 136 49.54 -10.75 21.20
CA LYS A 136 48.22 -10.57 20.60
C LYS A 136 48.23 -9.50 19.50
N ASP A 137 49.00 -8.42 19.69
CA ASP A 137 49.13 -7.37 18.69
C ASP A 137 49.94 -7.86 17.48
N ALA A 138 50.98 -8.68 17.70
CA ALA A 138 51.67 -9.40 16.64
C ALA A 138 50.74 -10.36 15.86
N ASP A 139 49.86 -11.09 16.55
CA ASP A 139 48.85 -11.96 15.91
C ASP A 139 47.86 -11.17 15.03
N ALA A 140 47.55 -9.92 15.39
CA ALA A 140 46.70 -9.06 14.56
C ALA A 140 47.31 -8.78 13.18
N PHE A 141 48.63 -8.57 13.09
CA PHE A 141 49.35 -8.44 11.82
C PHE A 141 49.39 -9.75 11.01
N LEU A 142 49.45 -10.91 11.69
CA LEU A 142 49.44 -12.23 11.05
C LEU A 142 48.06 -12.66 10.51
N SER A 143 46.98 -11.92 10.82
CA SER A 143 45.62 -12.22 10.34
C SER A 143 45.44 -12.15 8.81
N ASN A 144 46.25 -11.35 8.12
CA ASN A 144 46.32 -11.24 6.66
C ASN A 144 47.78 -10.94 6.27
N PRO A 145 48.65 -11.95 6.19
CA PRO A 145 50.10 -11.75 6.13
C PRO A 145 50.54 -11.20 4.76
N THR A 146 51.17 -10.03 4.79
CA THR A 146 52.14 -9.59 3.76
C THR A 146 53.53 -9.65 4.37
N ARG A 147 54.58 -9.52 3.56
CA ARG A 147 55.97 -9.52 4.04
C ARG A 147 56.19 -8.51 5.16
N GLU A 148 55.76 -7.27 4.94
CA GLU A 148 55.91 -6.15 5.87
C GLU A 148 55.17 -6.40 7.18
N LYS A 149 53.99 -7.04 7.14
CA LYS A 149 53.23 -7.41 8.34
C LYS A 149 53.86 -8.57 9.11
N VAL A 150 54.46 -9.54 8.42
CA VAL A 150 55.21 -10.63 9.05
C VAL A 150 56.48 -10.09 9.71
N ASP A 151 57.18 -9.15 9.07
CA ASP A 151 58.32 -8.43 9.63
C ASP A 151 57.89 -7.59 10.87
N ALA A 152 56.75 -6.90 10.82
CA ALA A 152 56.19 -6.15 11.94
C ALA A 152 55.79 -7.07 13.12
N ALA A 153 55.05 -8.15 12.86
CA ALA A 153 54.70 -9.15 13.86
C ALA A 153 55.94 -9.77 14.52
N TYR A 154 57.00 -10.02 13.74
CA TYR A 154 58.27 -10.51 14.26
C TYR A 154 58.97 -9.49 15.18
N ALA A 155 59.03 -8.22 14.79
CA ALA A 155 59.62 -7.17 15.63
C ALA A 155 58.89 -7.01 16.97
N ILE A 156 57.55 -7.05 16.97
CA ILE A 156 56.72 -6.98 18.18
C ILE A 156 56.87 -8.24 19.04
N ALA A 157 56.86 -9.44 18.44
CA ALA A 157 57.07 -10.69 19.16
C ALA A 157 58.49 -10.83 19.75
N ARG A 158 59.51 -10.25 19.10
CA ARG A 158 60.87 -10.13 19.64
C ARG A 158 60.92 -9.20 20.85
N ASP A 159 60.24 -8.06 20.80
CA ASP A 159 60.11 -7.10 21.92
C ASP A 159 59.22 -7.62 23.08
N ALA A 160 58.44 -8.67 22.81
CA ALA A 160 57.77 -9.51 23.81
C ALA A 160 58.66 -10.65 24.37
N GLY A 161 59.88 -10.83 23.85
CA GLY A 161 60.82 -11.88 24.27
C GLY A 161 60.58 -13.27 23.65
N ASN A 162 59.75 -13.39 22.60
CA ASN A 162 59.34 -14.68 22.01
C ASN A 162 59.46 -14.70 20.47
N GLU A 163 60.70 -14.66 19.97
CA GLU A 163 61.00 -14.66 18.51
C GLU A 163 60.47 -15.89 17.75
N ARG A 164 60.17 -17.01 18.44
CA ARG A 164 59.74 -18.27 17.82
C ARG A 164 58.27 -18.30 17.38
N HIS A 165 57.51 -17.25 17.70
CA HIS A 165 56.06 -17.17 17.47
C HIS A 165 55.65 -17.19 15.99
N VAL A 166 56.49 -16.65 15.09
CA VAL A 166 56.11 -16.35 13.69
C VAL A 166 56.36 -17.52 12.72
N ASP A 167 57.51 -18.22 12.82
CA ASP A 167 57.96 -19.22 11.84
C ASP A 167 56.97 -20.39 11.67
N LYS A 168 56.54 -20.99 12.80
CA LYS A 168 55.53 -22.06 12.79
C LYS A 168 54.16 -21.60 12.30
N THR A 169 53.84 -20.32 12.40
CA THR A 169 52.54 -19.76 12.02
C THR A 169 52.45 -19.53 10.50
N VAL A 170 53.50 -18.96 9.89
CA VAL A 170 53.56 -18.82 8.43
C VAL A 170 53.64 -20.19 7.73
N ALA A 171 54.41 -21.13 8.27
CA ALA A 171 54.49 -22.49 7.73
C ALA A 171 53.14 -23.25 7.78
N ARG A 172 52.32 -23.01 8.81
CA ARG A 172 50.94 -23.53 8.87
C ARG A 172 50.05 -22.92 7.79
N ASN A 173 50.11 -21.61 7.59
CA ASN A 173 49.33 -20.92 6.55
C ASN A 173 49.66 -21.46 5.14
N ALA A 174 50.94 -21.71 4.83
CA ALA A 174 51.35 -22.31 3.56
C ALA A 174 50.82 -23.75 3.37
N LEU A 175 50.84 -24.57 4.44
CA LEU A 175 50.26 -25.93 4.42
C LEU A 175 48.72 -25.91 4.27
N ASP A 176 48.06 -24.92 4.86
CA ASP A 176 46.61 -24.72 4.75
C ASP A 176 46.19 -24.22 3.35
N GLN A 177 47.06 -23.50 2.64
CA GLN A 177 46.88 -23.22 1.21
C GLN A 177 47.17 -24.44 0.34
N LEU A 178 48.24 -25.22 0.61
CA LEU A 178 48.52 -26.47 -0.11
C LEU A 178 47.36 -27.47 0.00
N GLN A 179 46.69 -27.56 1.15
CA GLN A 179 45.52 -28.42 1.31
C GLN A 179 44.34 -27.98 0.41
N ARG A 180 44.14 -26.67 0.21
CA ARG A 180 43.08 -26.13 -0.66
C ARG A 180 43.44 -26.27 -2.14
N ASN A 181 44.69 -25.98 -2.48
CA ASN A 181 45.13 -25.69 -3.85
C ASN A 181 46.26 -26.64 -4.32
N TYR A 182 46.27 -27.92 -3.92
CA TYR A 182 47.42 -28.83 -4.19
C TYR A 182 47.82 -28.96 -5.67
N ARG A 183 46.87 -28.75 -6.60
CA ARG A 183 47.09 -28.72 -8.07
C ARG A 183 47.69 -27.42 -8.61
N GLN A 184 47.79 -26.38 -7.78
CA GLN A 184 48.25 -25.03 -8.11
C GLN A 184 49.27 -24.58 -7.05
N SER A 185 50.42 -25.25 -7.04
CA SER A 185 51.47 -25.15 -6.01
C SER A 185 52.16 -23.78 -5.88
N ASP A 186 51.89 -22.85 -6.78
CA ASP A 186 52.79 -21.73 -7.05
C ASP A 186 52.61 -20.56 -6.07
N GLY A 187 51.41 -20.38 -5.51
CA GLY A 187 51.17 -19.48 -4.37
C GLY A 187 51.90 -19.95 -3.11
N PRO A 188 51.67 -21.19 -2.63
CA PRO A 188 52.41 -21.73 -1.49
C PRO A 188 53.93 -21.80 -1.68
N ALA A 189 54.42 -21.96 -2.91
CA ALA A 189 55.85 -21.88 -3.19
C ALA A 189 56.44 -20.47 -2.96
N GLN A 190 55.64 -19.41 -3.17
CA GLN A 190 56.03 -18.03 -2.85
C GLN A 190 56.03 -17.81 -1.33
N ASP A 191 54.99 -18.27 -0.62
CA ASP A 191 54.92 -18.17 0.85
C ASP A 191 56.07 -18.90 1.54
N VAL A 192 56.43 -20.10 1.05
CA VAL A 192 57.56 -20.88 1.56
C VAL A 192 58.91 -20.21 1.29
N ALA A 193 59.04 -19.45 0.19
CA ALA A 193 60.25 -18.69 -0.09
C ALA A 193 60.50 -17.55 0.92
N LEU A 194 59.45 -17.07 1.60
CA LEU A 194 59.52 -16.06 2.66
C LEU A 194 59.93 -16.65 4.04
N LEU A 195 59.91 -17.97 4.22
CA LEU A 195 60.37 -18.61 5.46
C LEU A 195 61.90 -18.51 5.60
N LYS A 196 62.39 -18.41 6.85
CA LYS A 196 63.84 -18.48 7.14
C LYS A 196 64.41 -19.86 6.76
N PRO A 197 65.69 -19.97 6.34
CA PRO A 197 66.35 -21.26 6.14
C PRO A 197 66.32 -22.09 7.42
N GLY A 198 65.71 -23.28 7.37
CA GLY A 198 65.49 -24.12 8.55
C GLY A 198 64.64 -25.37 8.25
N GLU A 199 64.44 -26.19 9.29
CA GLU A 199 63.80 -27.50 9.17
C GLU A 199 62.35 -27.43 8.67
N ALA A 200 61.57 -26.43 9.12
CA ALA A 200 60.19 -26.23 8.67
C ALA A 200 60.12 -25.92 7.16
N ARG A 201 60.95 -24.97 6.69
CA ARG A 201 61.05 -24.61 5.27
C ARG A 201 61.45 -25.81 4.41
N SER A 202 62.51 -26.54 4.79
CA SER A 202 63.00 -27.70 4.04
C SER A 202 61.94 -28.81 3.90
N LYS A 203 61.16 -29.07 4.96
CA LYS A 203 60.03 -30.03 4.91
C LYS A 203 58.93 -29.61 3.93
N VAL A 204 58.58 -28.33 3.85
CA VAL A 204 57.53 -27.85 2.94
C VAL A 204 58.05 -27.71 1.49
N GLU A 205 59.32 -27.34 1.28
CA GLU A 205 59.97 -27.39 -0.04
C GLU A 205 59.99 -28.83 -0.60
N GLY A 206 60.30 -29.83 0.24
CA GLY A 206 60.22 -31.25 -0.11
C GLY A 206 58.79 -31.71 -0.45
N LEU A 207 57.81 -31.31 0.38
CA LEU A 207 56.39 -31.58 0.13
C LEU A 207 55.90 -31.03 -1.22
N ILE A 208 56.33 -29.83 -1.61
CA ILE A 208 55.99 -29.24 -2.92
C ILE A 208 56.56 -30.09 -4.06
N GLY A 209 57.76 -30.66 -3.90
CA GLY A 209 58.34 -31.63 -4.83
C GLY A 209 57.48 -32.90 -4.97
N GLU A 210 57.10 -33.52 -3.85
CA GLU A 210 56.25 -34.72 -3.86
C GLU A 210 54.86 -34.46 -4.45
N LEU A 211 54.24 -33.32 -4.12
CA LEU A 211 52.92 -32.94 -4.65
C LEU A 211 52.97 -32.67 -6.16
N LYS A 212 54.05 -32.07 -6.67
CA LYS A 212 54.28 -31.93 -8.12
C LYS A 212 54.42 -33.29 -8.80
N THR A 213 55.07 -34.27 -8.17
CA THR A 213 55.13 -35.65 -8.68
C THR A 213 53.74 -36.31 -8.72
N VAL A 214 52.95 -36.18 -7.66
CA VAL A 214 51.56 -36.71 -7.61
C VAL A 214 50.66 -36.06 -8.67
N ALA A 215 50.74 -34.73 -8.83
CA ALA A 215 49.99 -34.01 -9.85
C ALA A 215 50.42 -34.38 -11.29
N GLY A 216 51.71 -34.66 -11.51
CA GLY A 216 52.21 -35.19 -12.78
C GLY A 216 51.66 -36.58 -13.11
N GLN A 217 51.63 -37.49 -12.12
CA GLN A 217 51.03 -38.82 -12.26
C GLN A 217 49.50 -38.77 -12.48
N GLU A 218 48.80 -37.84 -11.81
CA GLU A 218 47.38 -37.58 -12.05
C GLU A 218 47.17 -37.14 -13.51
N SER A 219 47.95 -36.16 -13.96
CA SER A 219 47.86 -35.60 -15.30
C SER A 219 48.12 -36.64 -16.39
N GLN A 220 49.15 -37.48 -16.23
CA GLN A 220 49.47 -38.53 -17.20
C GLN A 220 48.36 -39.60 -17.27
N ARG A 221 47.96 -40.19 -16.14
CA ARG A 221 46.95 -41.28 -16.12
C ARG A 221 45.58 -40.80 -16.59
N VAL A 222 45.18 -39.58 -16.23
CA VAL A 222 43.93 -38.99 -16.71
C VAL A 222 44.00 -38.66 -18.20
N ALA A 223 45.16 -38.29 -18.74
CA ALA A 223 45.34 -38.12 -20.19
C ALA A 223 45.24 -39.47 -20.92
N GLU A 224 45.91 -40.52 -20.44
CA GLU A 224 45.86 -41.87 -21.01
C GLU A 224 44.42 -42.42 -21.09
N LEU A 225 43.66 -42.31 -19.99
CA LEU A 225 42.25 -42.72 -19.94
C LEU A 225 41.34 -41.85 -20.84
N ARG A 226 41.64 -40.55 -21.00
CA ARG A 226 40.90 -39.67 -21.92
C ARG A 226 41.20 -39.99 -23.38
N THR A 227 42.43 -40.37 -23.73
CA THR A 227 42.77 -40.86 -25.08
C THR A 227 41.97 -42.13 -25.40
N GLN A 228 41.96 -43.11 -24.49
CA GLN A 228 41.15 -44.33 -24.65
C GLN A 228 39.65 -44.02 -24.79
N LEU A 229 39.12 -43.05 -24.04
CA LEU A 229 37.73 -42.61 -24.17
C LEU A 229 37.45 -41.94 -25.52
N SER A 230 38.40 -41.17 -26.08
CA SER A 230 38.29 -40.63 -27.44
C SER A 230 38.27 -41.75 -28.48
N GLU A 231 39.25 -42.65 -28.45
CA GLU A 231 39.35 -43.79 -29.37
C GLU A 231 38.08 -44.66 -29.36
N ARG A 232 37.51 -44.92 -28.17
CA ARG A 232 36.22 -45.62 -28.02
C ARG A 232 35.04 -44.82 -28.59
N THR A 233 35.03 -43.50 -28.41
CA THR A 233 34.00 -42.61 -28.96
C THR A 233 34.07 -42.54 -30.49
N ASP A 234 35.27 -42.45 -31.06
CA ASP A 234 35.50 -42.39 -32.51
C ASP A 234 35.16 -43.73 -33.18
N LYS A 235 35.54 -44.86 -32.55
CA LYS A 235 35.13 -46.19 -32.97
C LYS A 235 33.60 -46.35 -32.93
N TRP A 236 32.95 -45.94 -31.83
CA TRP A 236 31.48 -45.99 -31.71
C TRP A 236 30.79 -45.18 -32.82
N GLN A 237 31.26 -43.97 -33.13
CA GLN A 237 30.72 -43.17 -34.24
C GLN A 237 30.84 -43.89 -35.60
N ALA A 238 31.97 -44.56 -35.86
CA ALA A 238 32.17 -45.33 -37.07
C ALA A 238 31.24 -46.56 -37.14
N ASP A 239 31.20 -47.37 -36.07
CA ASP A 239 30.40 -48.60 -35.98
C ASP A 239 28.88 -48.32 -36.01
N LEU A 240 28.43 -47.17 -35.52
CA LEU A 240 27.00 -46.78 -35.48
C LEU A 240 26.43 -46.40 -36.86
N LYS A 241 27.27 -45.91 -37.79
CA LYS A 241 26.85 -45.28 -39.05
C LYS A 241 26.01 -46.19 -39.94
N ASP A 242 26.56 -47.34 -40.31
CA ASP A 242 25.93 -48.33 -41.18
C ASP A 242 24.67 -48.97 -40.57
N PRO A 243 24.68 -49.41 -39.29
CA PRO A 243 23.48 -49.87 -38.59
C PRO A 243 22.37 -48.81 -38.54
N THR A 244 22.70 -47.53 -38.32
CA THR A 244 21.71 -46.44 -38.30
C THR A 244 21.08 -46.23 -39.67
N GLN A 245 21.87 -46.25 -40.75
CA GLN A 245 21.31 -46.18 -42.12
C GLN A 245 20.40 -47.37 -42.44
N LYS A 246 20.77 -48.58 -42.00
CA LYS A 246 19.97 -49.80 -42.18
C LYS A 246 18.68 -49.76 -41.35
N LEU A 247 18.74 -49.25 -40.11
CA LEU A 247 17.57 -49.02 -39.25
C LEU A 247 16.61 -48.00 -39.88
N ASN A 248 17.11 -46.83 -40.28
CA ASN A 248 16.28 -45.79 -40.91
C ASN A 248 15.62 -46.30 -42.20
N SER A 249 16.34 -47.08 -43.01
CA SER A 249 15.79 -47.69 -44.23
C SER A 249 14.68 -48.71 -43.91
N ALA A 250 14.87 -49.56 -42.89
CA ALA A 250 13.88 -50.55 -42.47
C ALA A 250 12.64 -49.90 -41.83
N VAL A 251 12.82 -48.86 -41.02
CA VAL A 251 11.72 -48.06 -40.45
C VAL A 251 10.92 -47.37 -41.54
N ASN A 252 11.58 -46.74 -42.52
CA ASN A 252 10.91 -46.07 -43.63
C ASN A 252 10.12 -47.07 -44.50
N ALA A 253 10.68 -48.24 -44.80
CA ALA A 253 9.97 -49.29 -45.53
C ALA A 253 8.76 -49.83 -44.75
N TRP A 254 8.92 -50.07 -43.44
CA TRP A 254 7.83 -50.52 -42.56
C TRP A 254 6.71 -49.48 -42.44
N ASN A 255 7.06 -48.19 -42.28
CA ASN A 255 6.09 -47.09 -42.20
C ASN A 255 5.28 -46.97 -43.50
N GLN A 256 5.97 -46.90 -44.66
CA GLN A 256 5.29 -46.78 -45.97
C GLN A 256 4.39 -47.99 -46.27
N ALA A 257 4.79 -49.20 -45.84
CA ALA A 257 3.92 -50.36 -45.92
C ALA A 257 2.73 -50.24 -44.99
N ASN A 258 2.94 -49.97 -43.70
CA ASN A 258 1.86 -49.85 -42.70
C ASN A 258 0.84 -48.76 -43.07
N GLU A 259 1.26 -47.63 -43.62
CA GLU A 259 0.35 -46.59 -44.14
C GLU A 259 -0.53 -47.12 -45.28
N ARG A 260 0.06 -47.74 -46.31
CA ARG A 260 -0.66 -48.30 -47.46
C ARG A 260 -1.62 -49.42 -47.05
N GLU A 261 -1.16 -50.34 -46.21
CA GLU A 261 -2.00 -51.43 -45.70
C GLU A 261 -3.12 -50.91 -44.78
N THR A 262 -2.88 -49.87 -43.98
CA THR A 262 -3.94 -49.23 -43.17
C THR A 262 -4.98 -48.53 -44.05
N GLN A 263 -4.55 -47.86 -45.13
CA GLN A 263 -5.48 -47.30 -46.12
C GLN A 263 -6.29 -48.40 -46.83
N ALA A 264 -5.67 -49.53 -47.19
CA ALA A 264 -6.33 -50.68 -47.80
C ALA A 264 -7.37 -51.31 -46.85
N VAL A 265 -7.01 -51.57 -45.59
CA VAL A 265 -7.92 -52.07 -44.55
C VAL A 265 -9.07 -51.11 -44.29
N SER A 266 -8.79 -49.80 -44.17
CA SER A 266 -9.82 -48.77 -43.94
C SER A 266 -10.80 -48.65 -45.12
N LYS A 267 -10.30 -48.65 -46.35
CA LYS A 267 -11.13 -48.67 -47.57
C LYS A 267 -11.93 -49.96 -47.70
N GLY A 268 -11.34 -51.11 -47.32
CA GLY A 268 -12.02 -52.40 -47.25
C GLY A 268 -13.17 -52.38 -46.25
N TRP A 269 -12.96 -51.81 -45.06
CA TRP A 269 -13.98 -51.66 -44.02
C TRP A 269 -15.11 -50.70 -44.45
N TYR A 270 -14.76 -49.57 -45.06
CA TYR A 270 -15.73 -48.60 -45.60
C TYR A 270 -16.66 -49.26 -46.63
N ASN A 271 -16.08 -50.02 -47.57
CA ASN A 271 -16.83 -50.76 -48.60
C ASN A 271 -17.64 -51.91 -48.00
N LEU A 272 -17.11 -52.62 -47.01
CA LEU A 272 -17.84 -53.67 -46.28
C LEU A 272 -19.07 -53.09 -45.56
N ARG A 273 -18.90 -51.96 -44.88
CA ARG A 273 -19.98 -51.27 -44.17
C ARG A 273 -21.09 -50.84 -45.12
N GLU A 274 -20.74 -50.27 -46.26
CA GLU A 274 -21.69 -49.89 -47.33
C GLU A 274 -22.38 -51.11 -47.96
N ALA A 275 -21.69 -52.25 -48.13
CA ALA A 275 -22.31 -53.47 -48.65
C ALA A 275 -23.30 -54.11 -47.66
N ARG A 276 -22.95 -54.11 -46.35
CA ARG A 276 -23.83 -54.53 -45.25
C ARG A 276 -25.05 -53.61 -45.12
N MET A 277 -24.86 -52.31 -45.28
CA MET A 277 -25.83 -51.24 -45.03
C MET A 277 -25.80 -50.21 -46.17
N PRO A 278 -26.58 -50.42 -47.25
CA PRO A 278 -26.55 -49.53 -48.42
C PRO A 278 -26.91 -48.08 -48.09
N ASN A 279 -26.16 -47.15 -48.67
CA ASN A 279 -26.21 -45.70 -48.47
C ASN A 279 -25.90 -45.23 -47.04
N VAL A 280 -25.33 -46.06 -46.16
CA VAL A 280 -25.06 -45.69 -44.75
C VAL A 280 -24.22 -44.42 -44.64
N HIS A 281 -23.17 -44.28 -45.45
CA HIS A 281 -22.29 -43.11 -45.40
C HIS A 281 -22.98 -41.86 -45.97
N GLN A 282 -23.93 -42.00 -46.90
CA GLN A 282 -24.75 -40.87 -47.38
C GLN A 282 -25.76 -40.41 -46.31
N LEU A 283 -26.35 -41.38 -45.60
CA LEU A 283 -27.32 -41.16 -44.53
C LEU A 283 -26.67 -40.48 -43.32
N GLU A 284 -25.46 -40.90 -42.93
CA GLU A 284 -24.69 -40.26 -41.86
C GLU A 284 -24.26 -38.82 -42.21
N ASN A 285 -23.76 -38.59 -43.43
CA ASN A 285 -23.46 -37.24 -43.91
C ASN A 285 -24.71 -36.35 -43.92
N SER A 286 -25.86 -36.90 -44.33
CA SER A 286 -27.14 -36.20 -44.33
C SER A 286 -27.64 -35.88 -42.92
N LEU A 287 -27.45 -36.81 -41.98
CA LEU A 287 -27.79 -36.65 -40.57
C LEU A 287 -26.92 -35.57 -39.90
N GLU A 288 -25.61 -35.57 -40.17
CA GLU A 288 -24.70 -34.56 -39.59
C GLU A 288 -24.99 -33.16 -40.14
N GLN A 289 -25.27 -33.04 -41.45
CA GLN A 289 -25.80 -31.80 -42.02
C GLN A 289 -27.12 -31.39 -41.36
N ALA A 290 -28.05 -32.32 -41.12
CA ALA A 290 -29.33 -32.02 -40.47
C ALA A 290 -29.15 -31.54 -39.02
N LYS A 291 -28.25 -32.14 -38.23
CA LYS A 291 -27.87 -31.62 -36.89
C LYS A 291 -27.31 -30.21 -36.98
N GLY A 292 -26.41 -29.97 -37.94
CA GLY A 292 -25.85 -28.64 -38.21
C GLY A 292 -26.90 -27.61 -38.66
N HIS A 293 -28.00 -28.04 -39.28
CA HIS A 293 -29.16 -27.19 -39.54
C HIS A 293 -30.01 -26.96 -38.28
N ALA A 294 -30.38 -27.99 -37.54
CA ALA A 294 -31.17 -27.88 -36.31
C ALA A 294 -30.49 -26.98 -35.25
N SER A 295 -29.17 -27.09 -35.09
CA SER A 295 -28.38 -26.21 -34.21
C SER A 295 -28.48 -24.73 -34.61
N ARG A 296 -28.38 -24.41 -35.91
CA ARG A 296 -28.54 -23.04 -36.42
C ARG A 296 -29.98 -22.52 -36.26
N SER A 297 -30.99 -23.36 -36.54
CA SER A 297 -32.40 -23.00 -36.34
C SER A 297 -32.74 -22.79 -34.85
N ARG A 298 -32.08 -23.52 -33.93
CA ARG A 298 -32.21 -23.29 -32.48
C ARG A 298 -31.66 -21.92 -32.09
N GLN A 299 -30.46 -21.56 -32.55
CA GLN A 299 -29.88 -20.23 -32.30
C GLN A 299 -30.75 -19.09 -32.85
N GLN A 300 -31.41 -19.31 -34.00
CA GLN A 300 -32.38 -18.38 -34.57
C GLN A 300 -33.65 -18.26 -33.70
N LEU A 301 -34.17 -19.38 -33.17
CA LEU A 301 -35.31 -19.40 -32.25
C LEU A 301 -34.98 -18.69 -30.93
N ASP A 302 -33.86 -19.02 -30.29
CA ASP A 302 -33.43 -18.40 -29.03
C ASP A 302 -33.26 -16.87 -29.19
N GLY A 303 -32.68 -16.42 -30.32
CA GLY A 303 -32.59 -15.01 -30.67
C GLY A 303 -33.94 -14.34 -30.95
N ALA A 304 -34.88 -15.04 -31.60
CA ALA A 304 -36.22 -14.53 -31.86
C ALA A 304 -37.06 -14.40 -30.58
N ILE A 305 -36.97 -15.37 -29.66
CA ILE A 305 -37.58 -15.32 -28.33
C ILE A 305 -37.09 -14.08 -27.57
N GLN A 306 -35.77 -13.85 -27.53
CA GLN A 306 -35.23 -12.66 -26.87
C GLN A 306 -35.67 -11.36 -27.57
N GLY A 307 -35.80 -11.36 -28.90
CA GLY A 307 -36.37 -10.26 -29.67
C GLY A 307 -37.80 -9.93 -29.25
N ARG A 308 -38.66 -10.93 -29.10
CA ARG A 308 -40.05 -10.77 -28.64
C ARG A 308 -40.10 -10.25 -27.20
N ILE A 309 -39.33 -10.83 -26.28
CA ILE A 309 -39.25 -10.39 -24.87
C ILE A 309 -38.81 -8.92 -24.78
N ASN A 310 -37.81 -8.51 -25.56
CA ASN A 310 -37.34 -7.11 -25.58
C ASN A 310 -38.39 -6.14 -26.12
N ALA A 311 -39.15 -6.54 -27.15
CA ALA A 311 -40.25 -5.74 -27.69
C ALA A 311 -41.45 -5.66 -26.72
N GLU A 312 -41.78 -6.76 -26.05
CA GLU A 312 -42.83 -6.85 -25.04
C GLU A 312 -42.50 -5.96 -23.83
N GLY A 313 -41.25 -5.99 -23.35
CA GLY A 313 -40.74 -5.07 -22.32
C GLY A 313 -40.94 -3.60 -22.70
N ARG A 314 -40.58 -3.21 -23.93
CA ARG A 314 -40.77 -1.83 -24.41
C ARG A 314 -42.25 -1.42 -24.49
N VAL A 315 -43.16 -2.32 -24.87
CA VAL A 315 -44.61 -2.05 -24.83
C VAL A 315 -45.07 -1.83 -23.39
N ASN A 316 -44.69 -2.72 -22.46
CA ASN A 316 -45.04 -2.62 -21.05
C ASN A 316 -44.52 -1.32 -20.39
N ASP A 317 -43.29 -0.90 -20.68
CA ASP A 317 -42.72 0.35 -20.17
C ASP A 317 -43.48 1.59 -20.70
N LEU A 318 -43.87 1.58 -21.98
CA LEU A 318 -44.65 2.67 -22.56
C LEU A 318 -46.08 2.71 -21.98
N GLU A 319 -46.75 1.57 -21.82
CA GLU A 319 -48.11 1.49 -21.29
C GLU A 319 -48.23 1.90 -19.81
N ARG A 320 -47.12 2.03 -19.09
CA ARG A 320 -47.06 2.63 -17.75
C ARG A 320 -47.06 4.16 -17.76
N LEU A 321 -46.54 4.80 -18.81
CA LEU A 321 -46.37 6.26 -18.88
C LEU A 321 -47.68 7.06 -18.69
N PRO A 322 -48.86 6.63 -19.20
CA PRO A 322 -50.13 7.31 -18.91
C PRO A 322 -50.45 7.37 -17.41
N ARG A 323 -50.32 6.25 -16.68
CA ARG A 323 -50.60 6.20 -15.24
C ARG A 323 -49.64 7.07 -14.43
N GLU A 324 -48.36 7.11 -14.83
CA GLU A 324 -47.37 7.99 -14.22
C GLU A 324 -47.68 9.47 -14.50
N ALA A 325 -48.14 9.81 -15.71
CA ALA A 325 -48.60 11.16 -16.05
C ALA A 325 -49.86 11.57 -15.24
N ASP A 326 -50.79 10.65 -15.02
CA ASP A 326 -52.00 10.90 -14.23
C ASP A 326 -51.64 11.19 -12.76
N GLY A 327 -50.66 10.47 -12.19
CA GLY A 327 -50.12 10.77 -10.85
C GLY A 327 -49.49 12.16 -10.74
N HIS A 328 -48.75 12.61 -11.76
CA HIS A 328 -48.25 13.98 -11.83
C HIS A 328 -49.38 15.02 -11.90
N LEU A 329 -50.45 14.76 -12.67
CA LEU A 329 -51.62 15.63 -12.76
C LEU A 329 -52.43 15.68 -11.45
N GLU A 330 -52.55 14.56 -10.72
CA GLU A 330 -53.09 14.55 -9.36
C GLU A 330 -52.28 15.45 -8.43
N GLN A 331 -50.94 15.35 -8.45
CA GLN A 331 -50.09 16.20 -7.62
C GLN A 331 -50.24 17.69 -7.97
N ALA A 332 -50.30 18.03 -9.26
CA ALA A 332 -50.62 19.38 -9.72
C ALA A 332 -52.00 19.86 -9.24
N SER A 333 -53.02 18.99 -9.27
CA SER A 333 -54.38 19.30 -8.80
C SER A 333 -54.43 19.57 -7.30
N ARG A 334 -53.73 18.75 -6.49
CA ARG A 334 -53.59 18.94 -5.03
C ARG A 334 -52.95 20.29 -4.71
N LEU A 335 -51.84 20.65 -5.38
CA LEU A 335 -51.17 21.94 -5.23
C LEU A 335 -52.04 23.13 -5.69
N LYS A 336 -52.84 22.98 -6.76
CA LYS A 336 -53.83 24.00 -7.17
C LYS A 336 -54.91 24.20 -6.10
N SER A 337 -55.33 23.13 -5.42
CA SER A 337 -56.27 23.21 -4.30
C SER A 337 -55.65 23.89 -3.09
N GLU A 338 -54.39 23.60 -2.78
CA GLU A 338 -53.63 24.26 -1.70
C GLU A 338 -53.50 25.76 -1.94
N ASN A 339 -53.21 26.19 -3.18
CA ASN A 339 -53.13 27.62 -3.52
C ASN A 339 -54.47 28.35 -3.37
N ARG A 340 -55.59 27.70 -3.69
CA ARG A 340 -56.95 28.23 -3.39
C ARG A 340 -57.19 28.34 -1.87
N GLY A 341 -56.71 27.36 -1.10
CA GLY A 341 -56.73 27.39 0.36
C GLY A 341 -55.93 28.57 0.94
N MET A 342 -54.75 28.85 0.40
CA MET A 342 -53.92 29.98 0.85
C MET A 342 -54.55 31.34 0.59
N HIS A 343 -55.31 31.54 -0.50
CA HIS A 343 -56.10 32.76 -0.67
C HIS A 343 -57.14 32.94 0.45
N MET A 344 -57.82 31.85 0.86
CA MET A 344 -58.78 31.88 1.98
C MET A 344 -58.10 32.09 3.34
N GLN A 345 -56.86 31.62 3.53
CA GLN A 345 -56.05 31.88 4.72
C GLN A 345 -55.61 33.35 4.79
N ILE A 346 -55.12 33.92 3.69
CA ILE A 346 -54.81 35.35 3.56
C ILE A 346 -56.04 36.20 3.88
N LYS A 347 -57.21 35.86 3.30
CA LYS A 347 -58.46 36.59 3.53
C LYS A 347 -58.94 36.53 4.98
N THR A 348 -58.87 35.35 5.60
CA THR A 348 -59.17 35.18 7.02
C THR A 348 -58.21 35.97 7.91
N TYR A 349 -56.91 35.92 7.63
CA TYR A 349 -55.88 36.67 8.38
C TYR A 349 -56.13 38.19 8.29
N VAL A 350 -56.25 38.75 7.08
CA VAL A 350 -56.46 40.19 6.90
C VAL A 350 -57.76 40.66 7.56
N GLY A 351 -58.86 39.90 7.43
CA GLY A 351 -60.13 40.23 8.07
C GLY A 351 -60.08 40.22 9.60
N LEU A 352 -59.39 39.25 10.21
CA LEU A 352 -59.21 39.17 11.66
C LEU A 352 -58.29 40.29 12.17
N THR A 353 -57.14 40.51 11.52
CA THR A 353 -56.20 41.58 11.92
C THR A 353 -56.83 42.96 11.78
N LEU A 354 -57.59 43.23 10.70
CA LEU A 354 -58.31 44.49 10.53
C LEU A 354 -59.32 44.70 11.67
N SER A 355 -60.15 43.69 11.99
CA SER A 355 -61.12 43.78 13.09
C SER A 355 -60.45 43.96 14.46
N GLN A 356 -59.23 43.43 14.66
CA GLN A 356 -58.46 43.66 15.87
C GLN A 356 -57.92 45.09 15.93
N VAL A 357 -57.28 45.58 14.85
CA VAL A 357 -56.73 46.93 14.75
C VAL A 357 -57.83 48.00 14.92
N GLU A 358 -59.00 47.81 14.32
CA GLU A 358 -60.17 48.66 14.54
C GLU A 358 -60.58 48.71 16.03
N SER A 359 -60.62 47.55 16.69
CA SER A 359 -61.02 47.45 18.10
C SER A 359 -59.99 48.11 19.03
N GLU A 360 -58.70 47.91 18.74
CA GLU A 360 -57.59 48.56 19.43
C GLU A 360 -57.63 50.07 19.22
N ARG A 361 -57.81 50.56 17.99
CA ARG A 361 -57.92 51.99 17.70
C ARG A 361 -59.12 52.62 18.41
N ARG A 362 -60.30 51.98 18.41
CA ARG A 362 -61.47 52.43 19.17
C ARG A 362 -61.25 52.36 20.69
N GLY A 363 -60.33 51.52 21.18
CA GLY A 363 -59.86 51.50 22.56
C GLY A 363 -58.97 52.70 22.91
N VAL A 364 -57.94 52.94 22.08
CA VAL A 364 -57.04 54.09 22.18
C VAL A 364 -57.80 55.41 22.04
N GLU A 365 -58.75 55.52 21.11
CA GLU A 365 -59.58 56.71 20.88
C GLU A 365 -60.46 57.07 22.08
N ARG A 366 -61.12 56.08 22.71
CA ARG A 366 -61.87 56.29 23.97
C ARG A 366 -60.95 56.63 25.15
N SER A 367 -59.72 56.14 25.14
CA SER A 367 -58.73 56.44 26.18
C SER A 367 -58.18 57.86 26.01
N LEU A 368 -57.94 58.27 24.76
CA LEU A 368 -57.54 59.60 24.36
C LEU A 368 -58.59 60.64 24.75
N GLN A 369 -59.86 60.41 24.40
CA GLN A 369 -60.97 61.30 24.78
C GLN A 369 -61.06 61.51 26.30
N ARG A 370 -60.82 60.45 27.09
CA ARG A 370 -60.77 60.53 28.56
C ARG A 370 -59.57 61.34 29.03
N SER A 371 -58.36 61.02 28.58
CA SER A 371 -57.15 61.74 28.98
C SER A 371 -57.13 63.20 28.50
N GLU A 372 -57.76 63.53 27.38
CA GLU A 372 -57.95 64.91 26.90
C GLU A 372 -58.98 65.66 27.77
N GLY A 373 -60.04 64.99 28.23
CA GLY A 373 -60.97 65.51 29.23
C GLY A 373 -60.30 65.76 30.59
N ASP A 374 -59.64 64.74 31.15
CA ASP A 374 -58.87 64.84 32.39
C ASP A 374 -57.81 65.97 32.33
N LEU A 375 -57.13 66.11 31.19
CA LEU A 375 -56.13 67.16 30.95
C LEU A 375 -56.76 68.56 30.85
N SER A 376 -57.94 68.68 30.23
CA SER A 376 -58.73 69.91 30.20
C SER A 376 -59.14 70.31 31.61
N ASP A 377 -59.75 69.39 32.36
CA ASP A 377 -60.27 69.66 33.70
C ASP A 377 -59.15 69.95 34.70
N GLU A 378 -58.01 69.25 34.61
CA GLU A 378 -56.82 69.56 35.42
C GLU A 378 -56.18 70.91 35.03
N ARG A 379 -56.28 71.34 33.76
CA ARG A 379 -55.85 72.68 33.32
C ARG A 379 -56.81 73.80 33.74
N ASN A 380 -58.11 73.52 33.86
CA ASN A 380 -59.14 74.48 34.23
C ASN A 380 -59.22 74.76 35.74
N LYS A 381 -58.56 73.94 36.57
CA LYS A 381 -58.43 74.18 38.02
C LYS A 381 -57.62 75.45 38.34
N PRO A 382 -57.93 76.15 39.45
CA PRO A 382 -57.13 77.27 39.90
C PRO A 382 -55.72 76.83 40.33
N ASN A 383 -54.73 77.67 40.02
CA ASN A 383 -53.37 77.52 40.55
C ASN A 383 -53.38 77.67 42.09
N ARG A 384 -52.58 76.85 42.78
CA ARG A 384 -52.41 76.94 44.24
C ARG A 384 -51.80 78.31 44.61
N PRO A 385 -52.35 79.04 45.60
CA PRO A 385 -51.83 80.35 45.98
C PRO A 385 -50.42 80.26 46.57
N THR A 386 -49.50 81.03 46.01
CA THR A 386 -48.12 81.18 46.49
C THR A 386 -48.04 82.23 47.61
N GLY A 387 -48.05 81.76 48.86
CA GLY A 387 -47.76 82.54 50.06
C GLY A 387 -46.98 81.67 51.06
N GLY A 388 -46.07 82.25 51.83
CA GLY A 388 -45.14 81.49 52.68
C GLY A 388 -44.92 82.08 54.08
N GLY A 389 -44.40 81.25 54.97
CA GLY A 389 -43.94 81.60 56.33
C GLY A 389 -45.03 81.56 57.41
N GLY A 390 -44.69 81.02 58.60
CA GLY A 390 -45.54 81.14 59.79
C GLY A 390 -45.64 79.88 60.68
N SER A 391 -44.67 79.71 61.58
CA SER A 391 -44.67 78.77 62.73
C SER A 391 -45.98 78.69 63.54
N HIS A 392 -46.36 77.50 64.03
CA HIS A 392 -46.33 77.14 65.48
C HIS A 392 -47.02 75.78 65.82
N THR A 393 -46.39 74.98 66.71
CA THR A 393 -46.95 74.07 67.76
C THR A 393 -48.12 73.10 67.44
N THR A 394 -48.19 71.84 67.91
CA THR A 394 -47.34 71.03 68.83
C THR A 394 -47.66 69.54 68.65
N ASP A 395 -46.71 68.65 68.93
CA ASP A 395 -46.95 67.22 69.24
C ASP A 395 -47.52 67.07 70.66
N PRO A 396 -48.59 66.26 70.86
CA PRO A 396 -48.62 65.39 72.03
C PRO A 396 -49.26 63.99 71.82
N PHE A 397 -48.57 62.95 72.31
CA PHE A 397 -48.99 61.54 72.51
C PHE A 397 -49.12 60.68 71.22
N ALA A 398 -48.37 59.59 70.98
CA ALA A 398 -47.56 58.65 71.77
C ALA A 398 -48.31 57.52 72.54
N GLY A 399 -47.82 56.29 72.40
CA GLY A 399 -48.46 55.00 72.75
C GLY A 399 -49.12 54.36 71.51
N GLY A 400 -48.98 53.08 71.15
CA GLY A 400 -48.74 51.82 71.87
C GLY A 400 -49.82 50.82 71.39
N GLY A 401 -49.65 49.51 71.20
CA GLY A 401 -48.50 48.60 71.40
C GLY A 401 -48.57 47.40 70.43
N SER A 402 -48.17 46.19 70.85
CA SER A 402 -47.90 45.03 69.98
C SER A 402 -48.79 43.78 70.27
N ILE A 403 -48.58 42.71 69.48
CA ILE A 403 -49.02 41.30 69.65
C ILE A 403 -50.43 40.93 69.11
N SER A 404 -50.50 40.15 68.01
CA SER A 404 -50.79 38.70 68.07
C SER A 404 -50.83 37.99 66.69
N LYS A 405 -50.61 36.67 66.69
CA LYS A 405 -50.86 35.64 65.63
C LYS A 405 -51.77 34.55 66.24
N PRO A 406 -52.20 33.44 65.57
CA PRO A 406 -52.04 32.99 64.17
C PRO A 406 -53.45 32.89 63.50
N ASN A 407 -53.91 31.95 62.66
CA ASN A 407 -53.35 30.73 62.02
C ASN A 407 -54.19 30.27 60.79
N HIS A 408 -53.65 29.32 60.01
CA HIS A 408 -54.34 28.47 59.00
C HIS A 408 -54.95 29.19 57.76
N THR A 409 -55.02 28.62 56.54
CA THR A 409 -54.55 27.33 55.94
C THR A 409 -53.89 27.58 54.56
N THR A 410 -53.09 26.61 54.09
CA THR A 410 -52.57 26.50 52.71
C THR A 410 -53.63 25.96 51.72
N ASP A 411 -53.59 26.37 50.44
CA ASP A 411 -53.22 25.52 49.26
C ASP A 411 -53.18 26.36 47.92
N PRO A 412 -52.86 25.86 46.70
CA PRO A 412 -51.55 26.22 46.14
C PRO A 412 -51.52 26.60 44.63
N PHE A 413 -51.58 27.89 44.27
CA PHE A 413 -51.05 28.36 42.98
C PHE A 413 -50.46 29.78 43.10
N ALA A 414 -49.16 29.85 43.37
CA ALA A 414 -48.40 31.10 43.49
C ALA A 414 -47.37 31.23 42.36
N GLY A 415 -47.14 32.48 41.90
CA GLY A 415 -46.25 32.84 40.78
C GLY A 415 -47.00 33.61 39.69
N GLY A 416 -46.81 34.92 39.47
CA GLY A 416 -45.81 35.84 40.01
C GLY A 416 -44.58 35.97 39.08
N GLY A 417 -44.09 37.14 38.70
CA GLY A 417 -44.57 38.53 38.89
C GLY A 417 -44.40 39.35 37.60
N SER A 418 -44.59 40.66 37.55
CA SER A 418 -44.84 41.63 38.63
C SER A 418 -45.76 42.75 38.11
N LYS A 419 -46.64 43.30 38.96
CA LYS A 419 -47.35 44.56 38.69
C LYS A 419 -47.07 45.56 39.83
N PRO A 420 -46.87 46.85 39.53
CA PRO A 420 -46.56 47.86 40.54
C PRO A 420 -47.76 48.14 41.46
N ASN A 421 -47.45 48.54 42.69
CA ASN A 421 -48.41 48.66 43.79
C ASN A 421 -49.19 49.99 43.74
N HIS A 422 -50.43 49.96 43.24
CA HIS A 422 -51.38 51.08 43.31
C HIS A 422 -52.80 50.61 43.65
N THR A 423 -52.98 50.04 44.84
CA THR A 423 -54.31 49.88 45.47
C THR A 423 -54.44 50.83 46.66
N THR A 424 -54.50 52.12 46.38
CA THR A 424 -55.04 53.13 47.30
C THR A 424 -56.34 53.63 46.67
N ASP A 425 -57.48 53.31 47.31
CA ASP A 425 -58.80 53.71 46.83
C ASP A 425 -58.97 55.25 46.94
N PRO A 426 -59.20 55.99 45.83
CA PRO A 426 -59.37 57.44 45.88
C PRO A 426 -60.78 57.89 46.35
N PHE A 427 -61.72 56.96 46.62
CA PHE A 427 -63.10 57.27 47.01
C PHE A 427 -63.51 56.75 48.40
N ALA A 428 -62.59 56.18 49.18
CA ALA A 428 -62.80 55.79 50.58
C ALA A 428 -62.85 57.02 51.53
N GLY A 429 -63.91 57.83 51.42
CA GLY A 429 -64.11 59.04 52.22
C GLY A 429 -64.53 58.77 53.67
N GLY A 430 -64.02 59.54 54.63
CA GLY A 430 -64.28 59.31 56.06
C GLY A 430 -63.86 60.42 57.03
N ASN A 431 -64.37 61.65 56.84
CA ASN A 431 -64.27 62.81 57.76
C ASN A 431 -62.84 63.37 58.01
N ASN A 432 -62.63 64.66 58.31
CA ASN A 432 -63.58 65.71 58.70
C ASN A 432 -63.12 67.11 58.21
N SER A 433 -64.01 68.11 58.26
CA SER A 433 -63.82 69.54 57.92
C SER A 433 -63.52 69.90 56.43
N SER A 434 -64.29 70.86 55.89
CA SER A 434 -64.41 71.11 54.44
C SER A 434 -63.74 72.39 53.94
N PRO A 435 -63.11 72.33 52.76
CA PRO A 435 -63.23 73.33 51.69
C PRO A 435 -64.03 72.76 50.48
N PRO A 436 -64.42 73.57 49.46
CA PRO A 436 -65.33 73.14 48.39
C PRO A 436 -64.75 72.10 47.41
N PRO A 437 -65.61 71.38 46.64
CA PRO A 437 -65.21 70.26 45.79
C PRO A 437 -64.46 70.72 44.53
N GLY A 438 -63.16 70.95 44.66
CA GLY A 438 -62.26 71.31 43.56
C GLY A 438 -60.83 71.51 44.07
N GLY A 439 -60.03 70.44 44.08
CA GLY A 439 -58.62 70.52 44.46
C GLY A 439 -57.81 71.40 43.50
N TRP A 440 -56.75 72.04 44.02
CA TRP A 440 -55.83 72.88 43.26
C TRP A 440 -55.19 72.13 42.08
N ARG A 441 -54.79 72.87 41.05
CA ARG A 441 -54.10 72.37 39.84
C ARG A 441 -52.75 71.74 40.18
N ASP A 442 -52.52 70.51 39.73
CA ASP A 442 -51.26 69.78 39.83
C ASP A 442 -50.49 69.78 38.49
N GLU A 443 -49.37 70.52 38.42
CA GLU A 443 -48.56 70.57 37.20
C GLU A 443 -47.79 69.27 36.90
N GLY A 444 -47.53 68.42 37.89
CA GLY A 444 -46.99 67.08 37.66
C GLY A 444 -48.00 66.23 36.88
N ARG A 445 -49.24 66.19 37.38
CA ARG A 445 -50.36 65.50 36.72
C ARG A 445 -50.66 66.06 35.32
N VAL A 446 -50.62 67.39 35.12
CA VAL A 446 -50.79 68.00 33.79
C VAL A 446 -49.70 67.55 32.82
N ASN A 447 -48.43 67.48 33.24
CA ASN A 447 -47.33 67.05 32.37
C ASN A 447 -47.44 65.56 32.00
N ASP A 448 -47.82 64.69 32.92
CA ASP A 448 -47.98 63.26 32.62
C ASP A 448 -49.24 62.95 31.79
N LEU A 449 -50.33 63.69 31.99
CA LEU A 449 -51.50 63.62 31.11
C LEU A 449 -51.20 64.14 29.69
N ASP A 450 -50.44 65.22 29.54
CA ASP A 450 -50.04 65.75 28.21
C ASP A 450 -49.09 64.78 27.48
N ARG A 451 -48.17 64.14 28.21
CA ARG A 451 -47.36 63.02 27.71
C ARG A 451 -48.21 61.81 27.30
N GLN A 452 -49.24 61.48 28.06
CA GLN A 452 -50.16 60.37 27.78
C GLN A 452 -50.99 60.64 26.53
N VAL A 453 -51.60 61.83 26.41
CA VAL A 453 -52.29 62.32 25.21
C VAL A 453 -51.34 62.29 24.00
N SER A 454 -50.09 62.73 24.17
CA SER A 454 -49.05 62.73 23.12
C SER A 454 -48.48 61.35 22.79
N ARG A 455 -48.83 60.30 23.53
CA ARG A 455 -48.63 58.89 23.14
C ARG A 455 -49.88 58.39 22.42
N LEU A 456 -51.04 58.44 23.07
CA LEU A 456 -52.32 57.96 22.54
C LEU A 456 -52.69 58.58 21.18
N ARG A 457 -52.29 59.83 20.88
CA ARG A 457 -52.45 60.42 19.53
C ARG A 457 -51.60 59.73 18.47
N ARG A 458 -50.34 59.38 18.77
CA ARG A 458 -49.47 58.62 17.86
C ARG A 458 -49.96 57.18 17.73
N ASP A 459 -50.23 56.52 18.84
CA ASP A 459 -50.78 55.15 18.86
C ASP A 459 -52.06 55.06 18.01
N ARG A 460 -52.96 56.06 18.10
CA ARG A 460 -54.17 56.19 17.27
C ARG A 460 -53.84 56.34 15.79
N ASP A 461 -52.89 57.20 15.43
CA ASP A 461 -52.59 57.53 14.03
C ASP A 461 -51.78 56.42 13.35
N GLU A 462 -50.92 55.72 14.09
CA GLU A 462 -50.24 54.49 13.67
C GLU A 462 -51.25 53.36 13.43
N LEU A 463 -52.14 53.09 14.40
CA LEU A 463 -53.24 52.12 14.22
C LEU A 463 -54.16 52.49 13.06
N ARG A 464 -54.48 53.77 12.86
CA ARG A 464 -55.29 54.24 11.71
C ARG A 464 -54.59 54.06 10.38
N SER A 465 -53.27 54.24 10.31
CA SER A 465 -52.48 53.95 9.11
C SER A 465 -52.49 52.44 8.78
N ARG A 466 -52.39 51.60 9.81
CA ARG A 466 -52.50 50.13 9.71
C ARG A 466 -53.92 49.68 9.31
N GLU A 467 -54.96 50.31 9.85
CA GLU A 467 -56.38 50.11 9.50
C GLU A 467 -56.61 50.40 8.01
N ASN A 468 -56.24 51.59 7.53
CA ASN A 468 -56.38 51.98 6.12
C ASN A 468 -55.64 51.05 5.15
N SER A 469 -54.44 50.58 5.51
CA SER A 469 -53.62 49.72 4.65
C SER A 469 -54.11 48.28 4.62
N LEU A 470 -54.57 47.73 5.76
CA LEU A 470 -55.28 46.45 5.83
C LEU A 470 -56.64 46.50 5.11
N GLU A 471 -57.41 47.58 5.24
CA GLU A 471 -58.69 47.77 4.55
C GLU A 471 -58.52 47.80 3.02
N SER A 472 -57.46 48.44 2.52
CA SER A 472 -57.09 48.43 1.10
C SER A 472 -56.82 47.01 0.57
N VAL A 473 -56.04 46.22 1.33
CA VAL A 473 -55.75 44.81 1.00
C VAL A 473 -57.03 43.95 1.09
N ASN A 474 -57.85 44.13 2.13
CA ASN A 474 -59.13 43.44 2.32
C ASN A 474 -60.11 43.73 1.17
N SER A 475 -60.20 45.00 0.76
CA SER A 475 -61.01 45.44 -0.37
C SER A 475 -60.58 44.76 -1.66
N ARG A 476 -59.26 44.67 -1.94
CA ARG A 476 -58.78 43.96 -3.15
C ARG A 476 -58.98 42.44 -3.06
N LEU A 477 -58.91 41.84 -1.87
CA LEU A 477 -59.23 40.42 -1.59
C LEU A 477 -60.71 40.06 -1.81
N MET A 478 -61.61 41.03 -2.01
CA MET A 478 -62.97 40.79 -2.47
C MET A 478 -63.07 40.63 -3.99
N PHE A 479 -62.12 41.18 -4.76
CA PHE A 479 -62.20 41.28 -6.22
C PHE A 479 -61.15 40.47 -7.00
N THR A 480 -60.06 40.01 -6.36
CA THR A 480 -59.10 39.12 -7.02
C THR A 480 -58.64 37.98 -6.11
N GLN A 481 -58.45 36.81 -6.72
CA GLN A 481 -57.78 35.65 -6.12
C GLN A 481 -56.29 35.58 -6.47
N ASP A 482 -55.79 36.49 -7.31
CA ASP A 482 -54.40 36.51 -7.77
C ASP A 482 -53.48 37.10 -6.69
N ILE A 483 -52.80 36.22 -5.96
CA ILE A 483 -51.87 36.56 -4.88
C ILE A 483 -50.69 37.41 -5.39
N ASP A 484 -50.34 37.34 -6.68
CA ASP A 484 -49.27 38.14 -7.28
C ASP A 484 -49.67 39.61 -7.30
N GLN A 485 -50.88 39.92 -7.79
CA GLN A 485 -51.48 41.27 -7.74
C GLN A 485 -51.68 41.76 -6.31
N LEU A 486 -52.11 40.88 -5.40
CA LEU A 486 -52.32 41.23 -3.99
C LEU A 486 -50.99 41.61 -3.32
N SER A 487 -49.90 40.93 -3.65
CA SER A 487 -48.60 41.15 -3.03
C SER A 487 -48.00 42.55 -3.26
N MET A 488 -48.41 43.25 -4.31
CA MET A 488 -47.96 44.62 -4.58
C MET A 488 -48.43 45.62 -3.52
N MET A 489 -49.52 45.33 -2.79
CA MET A 489 -49.99 46.17 -1.68
C MET A 489 -49.37 45.78 -0.33
N PHE A 490 -48.79 44.58 -0.19
CA PHE A 490 -48.16 44.15 1.07
C PHE A 490 -46.95 45.03 1.44
N TYR A 491 -46.37 45.75 0.50
CA TYR A 491 -45.30 46.73 0.73
C TYR A 491 -45.76 47.95 1.55
N ASN A 492 -47.06 48.25 1.57
CA ASN A 492 -47.64 49.40 2.28
C ASN A 492 -48.25 49.02 3.65
N LEU A 493 -48.08 47.76 4.08
CA LEU A 493 -48.55 47.27 5.38
C LEU A 493 -47.49 47.48 6.47
N ASP A 494 -47.95 47.38 7.73
CA ASP A 494 -47.07 47.21 8.89
C ASP A 494 -46.07 46.05 8.70
N PRO A 495 -44.82 46.16 9.18
CA PRO A 495 -43.81 45.11 9.05
C PRO A 495 -44.27 43.71 9.51
N ILE A 496 -45.09 43.61 10.56
CA ILE A 496 -45.59 42.34 11.08
C ILE A 496 -46.53 41.67 10.08
N ASP A 497 -47.51 42.43 9.57
CA ASP A 497 -48.51 41.93 8.63
C ASP A 497 -47.88 41.61 7.27
N ARG A 498 -46.91 42.44 6.85
CA ARG A 498 -46.11 42.22 5.64
C ARG A 498 -45.31 40.93 5.70
N VAL A 499 -44.68 40.60 6.83
CA VAL A 499 -43.95 39.33 6.98
C VAL A 499 -44.90 38.14 6.93
N ALA A 500 -46.03 38.19 7.65
CA ALA A 500 -47.02 37.11 7.64
C ALA A 500 -47.58 36.84 6.23
N LEU A 501 -47.92 37.88 5.47
CA LEU A 501 -48.49 37.74 4.13
C LEU A 501 -47.47 37.35 3.06
N ASN A 502 -46.20 37.75 3.19
CA ASN A 502 -45.14 37.27 2.30
C ASN A 502 -44.89 35.76 2.44
N ALA A 503 -44.99 35.19 3.65
CA ALA A 503 -44.84 33.75 3.84
C ALA A 503 -45.89 32.93 3.05
N TYR A 504 -47.15 33.39 2.99
CA TYR A 504 -48.18 32.78 2.14
C TYR A 504 -47.87 32.97 0.65
N LYS A 505 -47.34 34.12 0.24
CA LYS A 505 -46.94 34.37 -1.15
C LYS A 505 -45.81 33.43 -1.59
N GLU A 506 -44.73 33.32 -0.81
CA GLU A 506 -43.57 32.49 -1.17
C GLU A 506 -43.95 31.02 -1.34
N ARG A 507 -44.83 30.50 -0.47
CA ARG A 507 -45.40 29.16 -0.59
C ARG A 507 -46.30 29.02 -1.83
N HIS A 508 -47.16 30.00 -2.11
CA HIS A 508 -47.99 30.05 -3.31
C HIS A 508 -47.15 30.05 -4.61
N ASP A 509 -46.08 30.82 -4.65
CA ASP A 509 -45.18 30.95 -5.80
C ASP A 509 -44.31 29.70 -6.00
N GLY A 510 -43.88 29.06 -4.90
CA GLY A 510 -43.26 27.73 -4.93
C GLY A 510 -44.21 26.69 -5.51
N ASN A 511 -45.46 26.65 -5.05
CA ASN A 511 -46.50 25.77 -5.57
C ASN A 511 -46.82 26.05 -7.05
N LYS A 512 -46.89 27.33 -7.48
CA LYS A 512 -47.05 27.70 -8.92
C LYS A 512 -45.96 27.06 -9.79
N ARG A 513 -44.69 27.13 -9.35
CA ARG A 513 -43.55 26.50 -10.06
C ARG A 513 -43.68 24.98 -10.08
N ALA A 514 -44.01 24.37 -8.93
CA ALA A 514 -44.18 22.93 -8.82
C ALA A 514 -45.32 22.42 -9.73
N ILE A 515 -46.49 23.09 -9.74
CA ILE A 515 -47.61 22.79 -10.65
C ILE A 515 -47.12 22.78 -12.11
N SER A 516 -46.40 23.82 -12.54
CA SER A 516 -45.87 23.93 -13.91
C SER A 516 -44.86 22.83 -14.25
N GLN A 517 -44.09 22.32 -13.29
CA GLN A 517 -43.17 21.20 -13.49
C GLN A 517 -43.93 19.87 -13.62
N GLN A 518 -44.92 19.63 -12.75
CA GLN A 518 -45.74 18.42 -12.76
C GLN A 518 -46.57 18.31 -14.06
N GLU A 519 -47.15 19.42 -14.53
CA GLU A 519 -47.91 19.46 -15.79
C GLU A 519 -47.03 19.21 -17.02
N ARG A 520 -45.78 19.70 -17.03
CA ARG A 520 -44.80 19.36 -18.07
C ARG A 520 -44.42 17.89 -18.03
N ALA A 521 -44.07 17.35 -16.86
CA ALA A 521 -43.73 15.93 -16.72
C ALA A 521 -44.88 14.99 -17.17
N ALA A 522 -46.13 15.36 -16.88
CA ALA A 522 -47.31 14.64 -17.38
C ALA A 522 -47.46 14.75 -18.91
N SER A 523 -47.29 15.95 -19.47
CA SER A 523 -47.33 16.21 -20.91
C SER A 523 -46.27 15.41 -21.66
N ASP A 524 -45.02 15.42 -21.18
CA ASP A 524 -43.90 14.73 -21.80
C ASP A 524 -44.09 13.20 -21.80
N LYS A 525 -44.55 12.63 -20.68
CA LYS A 525 -44.90 11.20 -20.58
C LYS A 525 -46.04 10.80 -21.52
N ARG A 526 -47.12 11.60 -21.60
CA ARG A 526 -48.26 11.35 -22.51
C ARG A 526 -47.86 11.51 -23.99
N SER A 527 -47.07 12.53 -24.32
CA SER A 527 -46.50 12.74 -25.66
C SER A 527 -45.65 11.54 -26.07
N ARG A 528 -44.73 11.11 -25.20
CA ARG A 528 -43.87 9.94 -25.44
C ARG A 528 -44.67 8.65 -25.65
N TYR A 529 -45.69 8.40 -24.83
CA TYR A 529 -46.61 7.27 -25.03
C TYR A 529 -47.27 7.31 -26.41
N ASN A 530 -47.94 8.42 -26.74
CA ASN A 530 -48.67 8.56 -28.01
C ASN A 530 -47.76 8.38 -29.24
N ASN A 531 -46.53 8.89 -29.18
CA ASN A 531 -45.58 8.85 -30.29
C ASN A 531 -44.90 7.48 -30.46
N GLU A 532 -44.61 6.76 -29.36
CA GLU A 532 -43.86 5.49 -29.42
C GLU A 532 -44.74 4.22 -29.45
N ILE A 533 -45.94 4.23 -28.84
CA ILE A 533 -46.67 2.98 -28.56
C ILE A 533 -47.09 2.21 -29.82
N GLY A 534 -47.49 2.91 -30.89
CA GLY A 534 -47.87 2.28 -32.16
C GLY A 534 -46.70 1.51 -32.78
N SER A 535 -45.53 2.16 -32.87
CA SER A 535 -44.29 1.56 -33.37
C SER A 535 -43.81 0.41 -32.47
N ALA A 536 -43.93 0.54 -31.15
CA ALA A 536 -43.56 -0.52 -30.21
C ALA A 536 -44.45 -1.77 -30.36
N ARG A 537 -45.78 -1.60 -30.50
CA ARG A 537 -46.73 -2.69 -30.73
C ARG A 537 -46.53 -3.36 -32.10
N ASN A 538 -46.23 -2.59 -33.15
CA ASN A 538 -45.88 -3.15 -34.46
C ASN A 538 -44.58 -3.98 -34.40
N ASN A 539 -43.56 -3.49 -33.68
CA ASN A 539 -42.32 -4.23 -33.48
C ASN A 539 -42.54 -5.53 -32.68
N LEU A 540 -43.42 -5.52 -31.67
CA LEU A 540 -43.81 -6.73 -30.94
C LEU A 540 -44.53 -7.73 -31.87
N ALA A 541 -45.46 -7.28 -32.70
CA ALA A 541 -46.15 -8.15 -33.66
C ALA A 541 -45.15 -8.80 -34.66
N HIS A 542 -44.21 -8.03 -35.20
CA HIS A 542 -43.16 -8.57 -36.06
C HIS A 542 -42.23 -9.55 -35.32
N ALA A 543 -41.88 -9.27 -34.06
CA ALA A 543 -41.04 -10.15 -33.26
C ALA A 543 -41.73 -11.48 -32.93
N THR A 544 -43.04 -11.47 -32.64
CA THR A 544 -43.84 -12.70 -32.44
C THR A 544 -43.91 -13.53 -33.73
N VAL A 545 -44.23 -12.93 -34.88
CA VAL A 545 -44.25 -13.65 -36.18
C VAL A 545 -42.88 -14.24 -36.52
N ASN A 546 -41.78 -13.54 -36.17
CA ASN A 546 -40.43 -14.06 -36.33
C ASN A 546 -40.13 -15.22 -35.37
N GLU A 547 -40.61 -15.18 -34.12
CA GLU A 547 -40.51 -16.31 -33.17
C GLU A 547 -41.26 -17.54 -33.70
N ASP A 548 -42.53 -17.38 -34.12
CA ASP A 548 -43.33 -18.48 -34.66
C ASP A 548 -42.70 -19.10 -35.93
N SER A 549 -42.11 -18.26 -36.78
CA SER A 549 -41.38 -18.70 -37.98
C SER A 549 -40.11 -19.48 -37.61
N ALA A 550 -39.30 -18.97 -36.68
CA ALA A 550 -38.08 -19.65 -36.21
C ALA A 550 -38.39 -20.95 -35.46
N ARG A 551 -39.47 -20.96 -34.66
CA ARG A 551 -40.00 -22.12 -33.93
C ARG A 551 -40.43 -23.22 -34.90
N SER A 552 -41.19 -22.85 -35.93
CA SER A 552 -41.61 -23.78 -36.99
C SER A 552 -40.41 -24.36 -37.76
N ALA A 553 -39.43 -23.53 -38.11
CA ALA A 553 -38.21 -23.98 -38.78
C ALA A 553 -37.36 -24.92 -37.89
N PHE A 554 -37.25 -24.63 -36.59
CA PHE A 554 -36.55 -25.48 -35.63
C PHE A 554 -37.23 -26.85 -35.48
N THR A 555 -38.56 -26.90 -35.29
CA THR A 555 -39.31 -28.17 -35.20
C THR A 555 -39.21 -29.00 -36.48
N GLN A 556 -39.20 -28.37 -37.66
CA GLN A 556 -38.94 -29.08 -38.93
C GLN A 556 -37.52 -29.65 -39.01
N ALA A 557 -36.52 -28.91 -38.52
CA ALA A 557 -35.14 -29.35 -38.50
C ALA A 557 -34.90 -30.51 -37.51
N GLU A 558 -35.48 -30.45 -36.30
CA GLU A 558 -35.45 -31.57 -35.34
C GLU A 558 -36.20 -32.79 -35.88
N GLY A 559 -37.37 -32.62 -36.50
CA GLY A 559 -38.10 -33.71 -37.16
C GLY A 559 -37.27 -34.40 -38.25
N ARG A 560 -36.49 -33.63 -39.02
CA ARG A 560 -35.54 -34.18 -40.01
C ARG A 560 -34.40 -34.94 -39.34
N VAL A 561 -33.84 -34.44 -38.24
CA VAL A 561 -32.80 -35.16 -37.46
C VAL A 561 -33.35 -36.46 -36.88
N GLY A 562 -34.57 -36.45 -36.33
CA GLY A 562 -35.25 -37.64 -35.81
C GLY A 562 -35.47 -38.69 -36.90
N ASN A 563 -36.03 -38.30 -38.05
CA ASN A 563 -36.26 -39.20 -39.18
C ASN A 563 -34.96 -39.83 -39.71
N LEU A 564 -33.90 -39.04 -39.89
CA LEU A 564 -32.59 -39.55 -40.36
C LEU A 564 -31.89 -40.43 -39.31
N SER A 565 -32.07 -40.14 -38.02
CA SER A 565 -31.56 -40.97 -36.92
C SER A 565 -32.30 -42.31 -36.84
N GLY A 566 -33.63 -42.31 -36.99
CA GLY A 566 -34.45 -43.52 -37.06
C GLY A 566 -34.07 -44.39 -38.26
N GLN A 567 -33.98 -43.80 -39.45
CA GLN A 567 -33.50 -44.50 -40.65
C GLN A 567 -32.11 -45.12 -40.45
N LEU A 568 -31.19 -44.43 -39.77
CA LEU A 568 -29.85 -44.96 -39.49
C LEU A 568 -29.91 -46.09 -38.45
N GLN A 569 -30.78 -46.00 -37.44
CA GLN A 569 -31.00 -47.05 -36.46
C GLN A 569 -31.61 -48.31 -37.11
N ASP A 570 -32.63 -48.16 -37.96
CA ASP A 570 -33.24 -49.24 -38.73
C ASP A 570 -32.24 -49.91 -39.67
N LEU A 571 -31.39 -49.12 -40.33
CA LEU A 571 -30.34 -49.61 -41.23
C LEU A 571 -29.27 -50.42 -40.47
N ASN A 572 -28.88 -49.98 -39.28
CA ASN A 572 -27.97 -50.74 -38.40
C ASN A 572 -28.62 -52.02 -37.85
N ALA A 573 -29.90 -51.96 -37.46
CA ALA A 573 -30.64 -53.12 -36.95
C ALA A 573 -30.85 -54.22 -38.01
N ASN A 574 -30.96 -53.82 -39.29
CA ASN A 574 -31.16 -54.72 -40.43
C ASN A 574 -29.88 -54.91 -41.28
N ALA A 575 -28.70 -54.68 -40.69
CA ALA A 575 -27.42 -54.85 -41.37
C ALA A 575 -27.23 -56.29 -41.87
N ARG A 576 -26.90 -56.45 -43.15
CA ARG A 576 -26.75 -57.77 -43.78
C ARG A 576 -25.51 -58.51 -43.22
N PRO A 577 -25.58 -59.82 -42.97
CA PRO A 577 -24.43 -60.62 -42.54
C PRO A 577 -23.42 -60.82 -43.67
N ASP A 578 -22.16 -61.11 -43.34
CA ASP A 578 -21.08 -61.29 -44.33
C ASP A 578 -21.26 -62.48 -45.28
N SER A 579 -22.10 -63.44 -44.89
CA SER A 579 -22.53 -64.57 -45.73
C SER A 579 -23.49 -64.16 -46.85
N HIS A 580 -24.13 -63.00 -46.76
CA HIS A 580 -25.08 -62.50 -47.75
C HIS A 580 -24.37 -62.22 -49.09
N ALA A 581 -24.97 -62.65 -50.21
CA ALA A 581 -24.32 -62.65 -51.53
C ALA A 581 -23.75 -61.28 -51.96
N ALA A 582 -24.45 -60.19 -51.65
CA ALA A 582 -24.00 -58.82 -51.96
C ALA A 582 -22.88 -58.29 -51.02
N VAL A 583 -22.71 -58.89 -49.83
CA VAL A 583 -21.71 -58.49 -48.83
C VAL A 583 -20.42 -59.28 -48.98
N LYS A 584 -20.54 -60.59 -49.27
CA LYS A 584 -19.44 -61.55 -49.36
C LYS A 584 -18.20 -61.07 -50.14
N PRO A 585 -18.30 -60.38 -51.30
CA PRO A 585 -17.13 -59.85 -52.01
C PRO A 585 -16.37 -58.76 -51.22
N ALA A 586 -17.11 -57.86 -50.57
CA ALA A 586 -16.52 -56.79 -49.75
C ALA A 586 -15.94 -57.36 -48.44
N ALA A 587 -16.61 -58.32 -47.81
CA ALA A 587 -16.11 -59.02 -46.63
C ALA A 587 -14.80 -59.78 -46.93
N THR A 588 -14.77 -60.52 -48.05
CA THR A 588 -13.56 -61.22 -48.51
C THR A 588 -12.42 -60.24 -48.81
N THR A 589 -12.72 -59.08 -49.42
CA THR A 589 -11.72 -58.03 -49.70
C THR A 589 -11.18 -57.41 -48.41
N TYR A 590 -12.03 -57.10 -47.44
CA TYR A 590 -11.62 -56.59 -46.14
C TYR A 590 -10.77 -57.59 -45.35
N GLN A 591 -11.21 -58.85 -45.26
CA GLN A 591 -10.46 -59.92 -44.60
C GLN A 591 -9.06 -60.08 -45.23
N LYS A 592 -8.97 -60.16 -46.56
CA LYS A 592 -7.68 -60.24 -47.27
C LYS A 592 -6.79 -59.03 -47.03
N ALA A 593 -7.34 -57.83 -46.89
CA ALA A 593 -6.55 -56.64 -46.55
C ALA A 593 -5.99 -56.71 -45.11
N VAL A 594 -6.75 -57.27 -44.16
CA VAL A 594 -6.27 -57.50 -42.79
C VAL A 594 -5.20 -58.59 -42.75
N GLU A 595 -5.41 -59.72 -43.43
CA GLU A 595 -4.43 -60.81 -43.57
C GLU A 595 -3.13 -60.33 -44.25
N HIS A 596 -3.26 -59.55 -45.32
CA HIS A 596 -2.10 -58.98 -46.03
C HIS A 596 -1.37 -57.92 -45.19
N LYS A 597 -2.09 -57.11 -44.40
CA LYS A 597 -1.47 -56.20 -43.43
C LYS A 597 -0.64 -56.96 -42.41
N GLU A 598 -1.18 -58.01 -41.80
CA GLU A 598 -0.46 -58.80 -40.80
C GLU A 598 0.76 -59.51 -41.43
N ALA A 599 0.62 -60.08 -42.64
CA ALA A 599 1.75 -60.66 -43.37
C ALA A 599 2.85 -59.66 -43.77
N THR A 600 2.52 -58.37 -43.88
CA THR A 600 3.45 -57.33 -44.36
C THR A 600 4.11 -56.53 -43.22
N VAL A 601 3.35 -56.16 -42.19
CA VAL A 601 3.78 -55.31 -41.06
C VAL A 601 3.33 -55.78 -39.68
N GLY A 602 2.71 -56.96 -39.59
CA GLY A 602 2.36 -57.64 -38.34
C GLY A 602 3.57 -58.11 -37.52
N GLY A 603 3.31 -58.86 -36.45
CA GLY A 603 4.32 -59.22 -35.44
C GLY A 603 5.54 -59.94 -36.04
N ASP A 604 5.31 -61.07 -36.70
CA ASP A 604 6.34 -61.90 -37.31
C ASP A 604 6.69 -61.50 -38.76
N ALA A 605 6.16 -60.37 -39.25
CA ALA A 605 6.27 -59.99 -40.65
C ALA A 605 7.72 -59.65 -41.05
N PRO A 606 8.16 -59.95 -42.29
CA PRO A 606 9.56 -59.75 -42.71
C PRO A 606 10.07 -58.31 -42.55
N LEU A 607 9.23 -57.29 -42.72
CA LEU A 607 9.60 -55.90 -42.50
C LEU A 607 9.77 -55.60 -40.99
N THR A 608 8.86 -56.09 -40.16
CA THR A 608 8.91 -55.95 -38.68
C THR A 608 10.17 -56.61 -38.12
N VAL A 609 10.42 -57.86 -38.50
CA VAL A 609 11.61 -58.62 -38.11
C VAL A 609 12.90 -57.94 -38.59
N THR A 610 12.91 -57.35 -39.80
CA THR A 610 14.07 -56.59 -40.31
C THR A 610 14.29 -55.29 -39.53
N ARG A 611 13.23 -54.52 -39.27
CA ARG A 611 13.24 -53.29 -38.47
C ARG A 611 13.79 -53.55 -37.07
N ASP A 612 13.30 -54.57 -36.41
CA ASP A 612 13.62 -54.83 -35.00
C ASP A 612 15.00 -55.49 -34.84
N LYS A 613 15.46 -56.30 -35.80
CA LYS A 613 16.87 -56.73 -35.87
C LYS A 613 17.83 -55.56 -36.11
N ALA A 614 17.49 -54.62 -36.99
CA ALA A 614 18.31 -53.42 -37.21
C ALA A 614 18.35 -52.54 -35.96
N ARG A 615 17.22 -52.40 -35.26
CA ARG A 615 17.11 -51.65 -34.01
C ARG A 615 17.94 -52.30 -32.89
N ALA A 616 17.77 -53.59 -32.67
CA ALA A 616 18.54 -54.34 -31.67
C ALA A 616 20.06 -54.24 -31.90
N LYS A 617 20.53 -54.13 -33.16
CA LYS A 617 21.96 -53.89 -33.45
C LYS A 617 22.42 -52.48 -33.04
N VAL A 618 21.63 -51.44 -33.33
CA VAL A 618 21.93 -50.06 -32.91
C VAL A 618 21.90 -49.95 -31.38
N ASP A 619 20.87 -50.50 -30.74
CA ASP A 619 20.71 -50.50 -29.28
C ASP A 619 21.83 -51.30 -28.58
N GLY A 620 22.35 -52.37 -29.22
CA GLY A 620 23.51 -53.13 -28.74
C GLY A 620 24.80 -52.31 -28.74
N ILE A 621 25.13 -51.67 -29.88
CA ILE A 621 26.33 -50.83 -30.03
C ILE A 621 26.30 -49.64 -29.05
N ASN A 622 25.12 -49.03 -28.86
CA ASN A 622 24.95 -47.96 -27.88
C ASN A 622 25.14 -48.43 -26.44
N ARG A 623 24.69 -49.65 -26.10
CA ARG A 623 24.86 -50.22 -24.75
C ARG A 623 26.32 -50.57 -24.45
N GLU A 624 27.04 -51.14 -25.42
CA GLU A 624 28.47 -51.44 -25.32
C GLU A 624 29.28 -50.16 -25.05
N TYR A 625 29.08 -49.11 -25.87
CA TYR A 625 29.72 -47.82 -25.67
C TYR A 625 29.33 -47.13 -24.36
N GLN A 626 28.07 -47.24 -23.91
CA GLN A 626 27.66 -46.70 -22.61
C GLN A 626 28.37 -47.39 -21.43
N GLY A 627 28.60 -48.70 -21.51
CA GLY A 627 29.40 -49.44 -20.53
C GLY A 627 30.87 -49.00 -20.54
N ASP A 628 31.54 -49.11 -21.69
CA ASP A 628 32.93 -48.66 -21.89
C ASP A 628 33.15 -47.23 -21.35
N LYS A 629 32.21 -46.33 -21.65
CA LYS A 629 32.27 -44.93 -21.22
C LYS A 629 32.13 -44.80 -19.70
N GLN A 630 31.15 -45.46 -19.07
CA GLN A 630 30.95 -45.39 -17.62
C GLN A 630 32.15 -45.95 -16.85
N ASP A 631 32.74 -47.05 -17.33
CA ASP A 631 33.94 -47.63 -16.74
C ASP A 631 35.15 -46.68 -16.86
N LEU A 632 35.35 -46.04 -18.03
CA LEU A 632 36.44 -45.08 -18.22
C LEU A 632 36.25 -43.79 -17.41
N GLU A 633 35.04 -43.23 -17.35
CA GLU A 633 34.74 -42.05 -16.53
C GLU A 633 34.88 -42.35 -15.01
N SER A 634 34.46 -43.54 -14.57
CA SER A 634 34.67 -44.03 -13.20
C SER A 634 36.16 -44.21 -12.89
N ASN A 635 36.94 -44.81 -13.80
CA ASN A 635 38.39 -44.97 -13.63
C ASN A 635 39.13 -43.64 -13.56
N ILE A 636 38.72 -42.62 -14.34
CA ILE A 636 39.24 -41.26 -14.21
C ILE A 636 38.96 -40.71 -12.80
N ALA A 637 37.71 -40.78 -12.33
CA ALA A 637 37.33 -40.31 -10.99
C ALA A 637 38.11 -41.03 -9.87
N ASN A 638 38.25 -42.35 -9.96
CA ASN A 638 39.00 -43.17 -8.99
C ASN A 638 40.48 -42.80 -8.95
N VAL A 639 41.12 -42.57 -10.10
CA VAL A 639 42.52 -42.10 -10.17
C VAL A 639 42.68 -40.72 -9.52
N GLN A 640 41.79 -39.79 -9.84
CA GLN A 640 41.83 -38.43 -9.27
C GLN A 640 41.58 -38.43 -7.76
N GLN A 641 40.63 -39.23 -7.26
CA GLN A 641 40.36 -39.36 -5.84
C GLN A 641 41.52 -40.02 -5.09
N SER A 642 42.08 -41.11 -5.61
CA SER A 642 43.20 -41.83 -4.98
C SER A 642 44.43 -40.94 -4.83
N LEU A 643 44.82 -40.21 -5.88
CA LEU A 643 45.96 -39.31 -5.86
C LEU A 643 45.69 -38.04 -5.04
N HIS A 644 44.44 -37.57 -4.96
CA HIS A 644 44.07 -36.50 -4.02
C HIS A 644 44.20 -36.95 -2.55
N SER A 645 43.77 -38.17 -2.22
CA SER A 645 43.95 -38.73 -0.87
C SER A 645 45.43 -38.93 -0.52
N GLU A 646 46.28 -39.36 -1.47
CA GLU A 646 47.73 -39.42 -1.28
C GLU A 646 48.32 -38.03 -1.00
N ALA A 647 47.93 -37.02 -1.78
CA ALA A 647 48.34 -35.62 -1.56
C ALA A 647 47.91 -35.11 -0.17
N GLN A 648 46.68 -35.36 0.26
CA GLN A 648 46.20 -35.00 1.61
C GLN A 648 47.00 -35.72 2.70
N GLN A 649 47.33 -37.01 2.53
CA GLN A 649 48.11 -37.77 3.50
C GLN A 649 49.54 -37.20 3.66
N LYS A 650 50.18 -36.83 2.54
CA LYS A 650 51.50 -36.16 2.54
C LYS A 650 51.46 -34.81 3.25
N ILE A 651 50.49 -33.96 2.92
CA ILE A 651 50.30 -32.64 3.57
C ILE A 651 50.04 -32.80 5.09
N SER A 652 49.18 -33.75 5.48
CA SER A 652 48.89 -34.04 6.89
C SER A 652 50.13 -34.53 7.65
N THR A 653 50.93 -35.40 7.03
CA THR A 653 52.19 -35.90 7.60
C THR A 653 53.16 -34.76 7.89
N VAL A 654 53.37 -33.86 6.93
CA VAL A 654 54.27 -32.71 7.09
C VAL A 654 53.71 -31.68 8.08
N ARG A 655 52.39 -31.43 8.10
CA ARG A 655 51.76 -30.57 9.12
C ARG A 655 52.03 -31.08 10.54
N ASN A 656 51.96 -32.40 10.76
CA ASN A 656 52.30 -33.00 12.05
C ASN A 656 53.80 -32.93 12.39
N GLN A 657 54.68 -32.89 11.39
CA GLN A 657 56.13 -32.73 11.56
C GLN A 657 56.61 -31.28 11.75
N VAL A 658 55.78 -30.29 11.40
CA VAL A 658 56.04 -28.83 11.59
C VAL A 658 55.35 -28.29 12.85
N ALA A 659 54.29 -28.96 13.31
CA ALA A 659 53.62 -28.61 14.57
C ALA A 659 54.49 -28.90 15.80
N ARG A 660 55.20 -30.04 15.80
CA ARG A 660 56.18 -30.46 16.84
C ARG A 660 57.31 -29.46 16.96
#